data_AF-A0A3C0B1L1-F1
#
_entry.id   AF-A0A3C0B1L1-F1
#
_cell.length_a   1.000
_cell.length_b   1.000
_cell.length_c   1.000
_cell.angle_alpha   90.00
_cell.angle_beta   90.00
_cell.angle_gamma   90.00
#
_symmetry.space_group_name_H-M   'P 1'
#
loop_
_entity.id
_entity.type
_entity.pdbx_description
1 polymer ?
#
loop_
_entity_poly.entity_id
_entity_poly.type
_entity_poly.pdbx_seq_one_letter_code
_entity_poly.pdbx_strand_id
1 'polypeptide(L)'
;EKMNPENASANPKLAHHLINNKLLLSVSPRAGHRTLISLMEILTKDQNITYERIRDLGKIYSLNNVKKIKFVRNPYDRAVSSYTVCCGNPTLKLWHGIGLTEKKAKELTFEQFIEIIQKKDVSKLNHHLSNQVEVGEGEKIKYDEIRKIENIEQEIQEILQKEGIDVDLAGFNKSGVRRKKQVEAKCYSKPFQKIQEESRNDSSGWPDYEFFYNDQLKEAVAKIYETDLYDYQYIAEVEEKQTFGEQELRSEKTLLCAIAKNEAAYLVEWIAYHKFIVGFDEVLIYENDSTDNSRLILEKLDKLGICQYKPWPRSQGVVPQRSAYNDAIQTYNQSYQWVCFLDLDEFLVLKSFNTIQDCIKSFEGKADSIVINWLMFGSSGHSTYSPEPVIQRFTKCADYSSPIHKHMKSISKIDSIEFLDIHIPRLKPNSKYFHIDGKELHFGADPTGEHIKNQGYVNHKPAQINHYQSKSLEEYKCRKLKGRATVDERSPQSHLKPGDFDRMNSYCNQIENLDILATISTLNDKIDFIYQSLEEKEAYPEQFKTFIQSEAARYDSLVKNSTPINKATMPKISKIPLWAPEAVGKISEFLMGRPKAKVLEFGSGGSTIWLSSYDVDLISIEHDQTWFSALQSKLEEQKISNVSLLYREKPYFKIADEFPDHHFDLILVDGRDRNECIQASLKKVKNGGLLVLDDAQRTRYRVGRNLLEAFPSVRYHHPHRHTQIWFIRHDLNCRTLAVDNPFGNKIETVSSEQSVSLDWERIFKQNPIRLYAGSLSKQAKKDGWIGLAFYKSDQWHIKHDLTTPFPIKDGIIDCFQAEDVLEHIEPADLLAVTFPEIYRVMKPGGFIRISLPDYRCDYLIDRCWKNEKGEIYYDPLGGGKWDAKLKRVTPGGHVWFPTYERLRSLIELSPLGHCKADWLHYYDTTGEAVIKEIDYSKGYVMRTPDHDRRVQEPRRPLSIVVDLYKD
;
A
#
# COMPACT_ATOMS: atom_id res chain seq x y z
N GLU A 1 22.37 -40.93 39.70
CA GLU A 1 22.50 -41.73 40.95
C GLU A 1 22.08 -43.21 40.84
N LYS A 2 21.74 -43.78 39.66
CA LYS A 2 21.52 -45.24 39.51
C LYS A 2 22.21 -45.85 38.28
N MET A 3 23.49 -45.56 38.06
CA MET A 3 24.33 -46.42 37.21
C MET A 3 25.69 -46.66 37.86
N ASN A 4 25.99 -47.95 38.02
CA ASN A 4 27.21 -48.51 38.57
C ASN A 4 28.42 -48.09 37.66
N PRO A 5 29.51 -47.54 38.21
CA PRO A 5 30.63 -46.99 37.42
C PRO A 5 31.33 -48.01 36.49
N GLU A 6 31.17 -49.31 36.73
CA GLU A 6 31.87 -50.35 36.00
C GLU A 6 31.27 -50.66 34.61
N ASN A 7 30.04 -50.24 34.31
CA ASN A 7 29.45 -50.37 32.96
C ASN A 7 29.67 -49.13 32.07
N ALA A 8 30.38 -48.11 32.56
CA ALA A 8 30.77 -46.94 31.78
C ALA A 8 32.13 -47.14 31.07
N SER A 9 32.32 -48.29 30.40
CA SER A 9 33.56 -48.60 29.66
C SER A 9 33.64 -47.95 28.27
N ALA A 10 32.73 -47.05 27.91
CA ALA A 10 32.72 -46.39 26.60
C ALA A 10 33.11 -44.90 26.71
N ASN A 11 34.42 -44.66 26.72
CA ASN A 11 35.10 -43.39 26.45
C ASN A 11 34.69 -42.19 27.37
N PRO A 12 35.30 -42.09 28.57
CA PRO A 12 35.10 -40.98 29.50
C PRO A 12 35.31 -39.60 28.87
N LYS A 13 36.16 -39.48 27.84
CA LYS A 13 36.45 -38.20 27.18
C LYS A 13 35.25 -37.67 26.40
N LEU A 14 34.49 -38.53 25.71
CA LEU A 14 33.30 -38.14 24.94
C LEU A 14 32.18 -37.66 25.88
N ALA A 15 31.90 -38.43 26.94
CA ALA A 15 30.91 -38.05 27.95
C ALA A 15 31.31 -36.74 28.66
N HIS A 16 32.57 -36.61 29.07
CA HIS A 16 33.07 -35.42 29.76
C HIS A 16 33.06 -34.16 28.86
N HIS A 17 33.35 -34.31 27.56
CA HIS A 17 33.35 -33.19 26.61
C HIS A 17 31.93 -32.73 26.25
N LEU A 18 30.97 -33.65 26.06
CA LEU A 18 29.57 -33.28 25.82
C LEU A 18 28.89 -32.69 27.06
N ILE A 19 29.20 -33.20 28.26
CA ILE A 19 28.65 -32.69 29.53
C ILE A 19 29.20 -31.29 29.87
N ASN A 20 30.50 -31.05 29.67
CA ASN A 20 31.09 -29.73 29.93
C ASN A 20 30.53 -28.66 28.97
N ASN A 21 30.13 -29.06 27.76
CA ASN A 21 29.67 -28.15 26.72
C ASN A 21 28.14 -28.09 26.54
N LYS A 22 27.35 -28.87 27.29
CA LYS A 22 25.87 -28.80 27.37
C LYS A 22 25.11 -28.80 26.02
N LEU A 23 25.57 -29.49 24.97
CA LEU A 23 24.94 -29.48 23.63
C LEU A 23 24.39 -30.85 23.20
N LEU A 24 23.18 -30.86 22.64
CA LEU A 24 22.59 -32.00 21.95
C LEU A 24 22.14 -31.56 20.54
N LEU A 25 22.77 -32.14 19.52
CA LEU A 25 22.45 -31.88 18.12
C LEU A 25 21.52 -32.96 17.57
N SER A 26 20.38 -32.56 17.01
CA SER A 26 19.43 -33.45 16.34
C SER A 26 19.35 -33.09 14.85
N VAL A 27 19.45 -34.10 13.99
CA VAL A 27 19.56 -33.91 12.54
C VAL A 27 18.69 -34.95 11.81
N SER A 28 18.07 -34.53 10.70
CA SER A 28 17.21 -35.38 9.84
C SER A 28 18.02 -36.49 9.09
N PRO A 29 17.39 -37.61 8.67
CA PRO A 29 17.97 -38.93 8.93
C PRO A 29 18.87 -39.50 7.81
N ARG A 30 19.56 -38.67 7.02
CA ARG A 30 20.66 -39.17 6.16
C ARG A 30 21.85 -38.25 5.98
N ALA A 31 21.62 -36.98 5.64
CA ALA A 31 22.69 -35.98 5.66
C ALA A 31 23.14 -35.74 7.12
N GLY A 32 22.20 -35.84 8.05
CA GLY A 32 22.42 -35.75 9.48
C GLY A 32 23.35 -36.77 10.11
N HIS A 33 23.12 -38.06 9.84
CA HIS A 33 23.82 -39.12 10.56
C HIS A 33 25.32 -39.15 10.29
N ARG A 34 25.75 -39.00 9.03
CA ARG A 34 27.19 -38.94 8.71
C ARG A 34 27.83 -37.67 9.26
N THR A 35 27.14 -36.54 9.15
CA THR A 35 27.63 -35.26 9.63
C THR A 35 27.77 -35.24 11.15
N LEU A 36 26.83 -35.85 11.87
CA LEU A 36 26.89 -35.98 13.32
C LEU A 36 27.95 -36.99 13.78
N ILE A 37 28.12 -38.12 13.08
CA ILE A 37 29.21 -39.06 13.35
C ILE A 37 30.56 -38.37 13.12
N SER A 38 30.78 -37.72 11.97
CA SER A 38 32.02 -37.00 11.68
C SER A 38 32.30 -35.87 12.67
N LEU A 39 31.25 -35.18 13.15
CA LEU A 39 31.42 -34.14 14.17
C LEU A 39 31.86 -34.77 15.48
N MET A 40 31.25 -35.89 15.87
CA MET A 40 31.64 -36.60 17.08
C MET A 40 33.03 -37.22 16.95
N GLU A 41 33.42 -37.76 15.80
CA GLU A 41 34.78 -38.23 15.51
C GLU A 41 35.79 -37.08 15.73
N ILE A 42 35.47 -35.87 15.26
CA ILE A 42 36.31 -34.67 15.44
C ILE A 42 36.37 -34.27 16.93
N LEU A 43 35.21 -34.13 17.59
CA LEU A 43 35.11 -33.67 18.98
C LEU A 43 35.73 -34.66 19.98
N THR A 44 35.78 -35.95 19.64
CA THR A 44 36.22 -37.02 20.55
C THR A 44 37.56 -37.62 20.18
N LYS A 45 38.02 -37.38 18.94
CA LYS A 45 39.14 -38.08 18.28
C LYS A 45 38.95 -39.60 18.22
N ASP A 46 37.72 -40.11 18.32
CA ASP A 46 37.38 -41.52 18.24
C ASP A 46 36.78 -41.86 16.87
N GLN A 47 37.59 -42.49 16.01
CA GLN A 47 37.18 -42.87 14.65
C GLN A 47 36.25 -44.11 14.61
N ASN A 48 35.97 -44.74 15.75
CA ASN A 48 35.14 -45.95 15.83
C ASN A 48 33.74 -45.65 16.40
N ILE A 49 33.33 -44.38 16.44
CA ILE A 49 32.03 -44.00 16.97
C ILE A 49 30.91 -44.38 15.99
N THR A 50 29.89 -45.10 16.48
CA THR A 50 28.75 -45.52 15.65
C THR A 50 27.47 -44.76 16.02
N TYR A 51 26.54 -44.69 15.07
CA TYR A 51 25.23 -44.07 15.31
C TYR A 51 24.47 -44.73 16.47
N GLU A 52 24.48 -46.06 16.58
CA GLU A 52 23.83 -46.73 17.72
C GLU A 52 24.43 -46.30 19.05
N ARG A 53 25.76 -46.12 19.11
CA ARG A 53 26.48 -45.70 20.31
C ARG A 53 26.15 -44.27 20.73
N ILE A 54 25.98 -43.35 19.77
CA ILE A 54 25.53 -41.96 19.99
C ILE A 54 24.08 -41.93 20.49
N ARG A 55 23.20 -42.70 19.85
CA ARG A 55 21.78 -42.80 20.24
C ARG A 55 21.62 -43.35 21.66
N ASP A 56 22.42 -44.35 22.02
CA ASP A 56 22.35 -44.97 23.35
C ASP A 56 22.94 -44.05 24.43
N LEU A 57 23.96 -43.23 24.11
CA LEU A 57 24.42 -42.13 24.97
C LEU A 57 23.30 -41.08 25.24
N GLY A 58 22.53 -40.71 24.21
CA GLY A 58 21.40 -39.78 24.36
C GLY A 58 20.27 -40.28 25.26
N LYS A 59 20.13 -41.60 25.45
CA LYS A 59 19.15 -42.21 26.37
C LYS A 59 19.62 -42.24 27.83
N ILE A 60 20.93 -42.10 28.10
CA ILE A 60 21.52 -42.24 29.43
C ILE A 60 21.46 -40.93 30.25
N TYR A 61 21.29 -39.77 29.61
CA TYR A 61 21.27 -38.47 30.28
C TYR A 61 19.85 -37.87 30.33
N SER A 62 19.46 -37.36 31.51
CA SER A 62 18.24 -36.57 31.69
C SER A 62 18.33 -35.28 30.84
N LEU A 63 17.50 -35.19 29.80
CA LEU A 63 17.47 -34.16 28.76
C LEU A 63 17.00 -32.75 29.21
N ASN A 64 17.00 -32.47 30.51
CA ASN A 64 16.44 -31.22 31.05
C ASN A 64 17.43 -30.05 31.11
N ASN A 65 18.75 -30.30 30.98
CA ASN A 65 19.80 -29.29 31.09
C ASN A 65 20.75 -29.23 29.87
N VAL A 66 20.29 -29.68 28.70
CA VAL A 66 21.10 -29.72 27.46
C VAL A 66 20.41 -28.89 26.39
N LYS A 67 21.16 -27.99 25.73
CA LYS A 67 20.67 -27.15 24.62
C LYS A 67 20.39 -28.03 23.40
N LYS A 68 19.14 -28.04 22.94
CA LYS A 68 18.64 -28.88 21.85
C LYS A 68 18.58 -28.08 20.56
N ILE A 69 19.46 -28.40 19.61
CA ILE A 69 19.51 -27.74 18.31
C ILE A 69 19.00 -28.69 17.23
N LYS A 70 18.08 -28.21 16.39
CA LYS A 70 17.50 -28.97 15.27
C LYS A 70 17.99 -28.44 13.94
N PHE A 71 18.46 -29.33 13.08
CA PHE A 71 18.74 -28.98 11.68
C PHE A 71 17.59 -29.35 10.75
N VAL A 72 17.16 -28.40 9.94
CA VAL A 72 16.15 -28.53 8.88
C VAL A 72 16.78 -28.33 7.50
N ARG A 73 16.09 -28.81 6.47
CA ARG A 73 16.52 -28.79 5.07
C ARG A 73 15.44 -28.18 4.19
N ASN A 74 15.85 -27.54 3.10
CA ASN A 74 14.96 -27.07 2.05
C ASN A 74 14.01 -28.22 1.62
N PRO A 75 12.68 -28.00 1.65
CA PRO A 75 11.70 -29.03 1.30
C PRO A 75 11.86 -29.62 -0.11
N TYR A 76 12.35 -28.86 -1.09
CA TYR A 76 12.59 -29.37 -2.45
C TYR A 76 13.74 -30.37 -2.49
N ASP A 77 14.89 -29.99 -1.93
CA ASP A 77 16.03 -30.90 -1.75
C ASP A 77 15.67 -32.13 -0.93
N ARG A 78 14.85 -31.93 0.10
CA ARG A 78 14.38 -33.00 0.98
C ARG A 78 13.52 -33.99 0.21
N ALA A 79 12.57 -33.54 -0.60
CA ALA A 79 11.72 -34.42 -1.40
C ALA A 79 12.52 -35.30 -2.36
N VAL A 80 13.52 -34.74 -3.06
CA VAL A 80 14.43 -35.50 -3.92
C VAL A 80 15.25 -36.49 -3.08
N SER A 81 15.77 -36.06 -1.94
CA SER A 81 16.47 -36.94 -1.01
C SER A 81 15.59 -38.11 -0.56
N SER A 82 14.35 -37.85 -0.18
CA SER A 82 13.37 -38.84 0.25
C SER A 82 13.06 -39.86 -0.85
N TYR A 83 12.93 -39.41 -2.09
CA TYR A 83 12.82 -40.28 -3.27
C TYR A 83 14.04 -41.18 -3.41
N THR A 84 15.27 -40.63 -3.36
CA THR A 84 16.49 -41.47 -3.45
C THR A 84 16.63 -42.47 -2.31
N VAL A 85 16.15 -42.10 -1.11
CA VAL A 85 16.13 -42.97 0.07
C VAL A 85 15.14 -44.10 -0.13
N CYS A 86 13.95 -43.79 -0.62
CA CYS A 86 12.89 -44.74 -0.88
C CYS A 86 13.28 -45.75 -1.97
N CYS A 87 13.83 -45.29 -3.08
CA CYS A 87 14.12 -46.17 -4.22
C CYS A 87 15.48 -46.88 -4.11
N GLY A 88 16.45 -46.28 -3.41
CA GLY A 88 17.85 -46.69 -3.46
C GLY A 88 18.40 -47.40 -2.22
N ASN A 89 17.64 -47.51 -1.12
CA ASN A 89 18.16 -48.14 0.11
C ASN A 89 17.23 -49.24 0.62
N PRO A 90 17.66 -50.50 0.47
CA PRO A 90 16.79 -51.61 0.80
C PRO A 90 16.64 -51.88 2.30
N THR A 91 17.52 -51.31 3.13
CA THR A 91 17.50 -51.51 4.58
C THR A 91 16.37 -50.74 5.24
N LEU A 92 16.06 -49.52 4.77
CA LEU A 92 15.02 -48.67 5.37
C LEU A 92 13.60 -49.04 4.92
N LYS A 93 13.46 -49.78 3.81
CA LYS A 93 12.18 -50.32 3.32
C LYS A 93 11.03 -49.31 3.20
N LEU A 94 11.33 -48.03 2.98
CA LEU A 94 10.34 -46.92 3.02
C LEU A 94 9.18 -47.10 2.03
N TRP A 95 9.40 -47.83 0.95
CA TRP A 95 8.38 -48.15 -0.06
C TRP A 95 7.16 -48.87 0.53
N HIS A 96 7.29 -49.63 1.62
CA HIS A 96 6.14 -50.26 2.29
C HIS A 96 5.19 -49.22 2.88
N GLY A 97 5.72 -48.13 3.44
CA GLY A 97 4.92 -47.04 4.02
C GLY A 97 4.07 -46.30 2.99
N ILE A 98 4.44 -46.38 1.71
CA ILE A 98 3.66 -45.82 0.60
C ILE A 98 2.95 -46.89 -0.25
N GLY A 99 2.98 -48.16 0.16
CA GLY A 99 2.22 -49.26 -0.45
C GLY A 99 2.85 -49.86 -1.71
N LEU A 100 4.17 -49.79 -1.87
CA LEU A 100 4.90 -50.35 -3.01
C LEU A 100 5.72 -51.59 -2.61
N THR A 101 6.18 -52.34 -3.61
CA THR A 101 7.22 -53.38 -3.45
C THR A 101 8.59 -52.81 -3.80
N GLU A 102 9.68 -53.45 -3.38
CA GLU A 102 11.04 -53.00 -3.71
C GLU A 102 11.27 -52.87 -5.22
N LYS A 103 10.78 -53.86 -5.99
CA LYS A 103 10.89 -53.84 -7.46
C LYS A 103 10.20 -52.61 -8.04
N LYS A 104 8.95 -52.34 -7.63
CA LYS A 104 8.20 -51.16 -8.08
C LYS A 104 8.83 -49.84 -7.65
N ALA A 105 9.47 -49.81 -6.48
CA ALA A 105 10.17 -48.62 -6.00
C ALA A 105 11.39 -48.27 -6.86
N LYS A 106 12.14 -49.27 -7.37
CA LYS A 106 13.30 -49.04 -8.25
C LYS A 106 12.91 -48.57 -9.66
N GLU A 107 11.73 -48.95 -10.12
CA GLU A 107 11.15 -48.55 -11.42
C GLU A 107 10.38 -47.20 -11.35
N LEU A 108 10.21 -46.65 -10.15
CA LEU A 108 9.44 -45.43 -9.92
C LEU A 108 10.15 -44.20 -10.49
N THR A 109 9.41 -43.28 -11.11
CA THR A 109 9.91 -41.93 -11.46
C THR A 109 9.69 -40.97 -10.29
N PHE A 110 10.36 -39.81 -10.30
CA PHE A 110 10.12 -38.81 -9.26
C PHE A 110 8.71 -38.23 -9.34
N GLU A 111 8.20 -38.00 -10.55
CA GLU A 111 6.83 -37.57 -10.79
C GLU A 111 5.81 -38.53 -10.15
N GLN A 112 5.93 -39.83 -10.42
CA GLN A 112 5.07 -40.86 -9.83
C GLN A 112 5.23 -40.94 -8.31
N PHE A 113 6.44 -40.73 -7.79
CA PHE A 113 6.68 -40.68 -6.35
C PHE A 113 5.90 -39.54 -5.69
N ILE A 114 5.95 -38.34 -6.26
CA ILE A 114 5.21 -37.17 -5.74
C ILE A 114 3.70 -37.41 -5.81
N GLU A 115 3.17 -37.94 -6.91
CA GLU A 115 1.75 -38.29 -7.02
C GLU A 115 1.28 -39.29 -5.95
N ILE A 116 2.12 -40.26 -5.59
CA ILE A 116 1.81 -41.23 -4.53
C ILE A 116 1.80 -40.53 -3.17
N ILE A 117 2.78 -39.67 -2.88
CA ILE A 117 2.87 -38.95 -1.61
C ILE A 117 1.68 -38.00 -1.42
N GLN A 118 1.25 -37.29 -2.47
CA GLN A 118 0.08 -36.40 -2.42
C GLN A 118 -1.22 -37.09 -2.02
N LYS A 119 -1.34 -38.39 -2.28
CA LYS A 119 -2.53 -39.20 -1.95
C LYS A 119 -2.46 -39.79 -0.54
N LYS A 120 -1.41 -39.49 0.23
CA LYS A 120 -1.20 -39.99 1.59
C LYS A 120 -1.31 -38.88 2.61
N ASP A 121 -1.67 -39.25 3.84
CA ASP A 121 -1.53 -38.37 4.99
C ASP A 121 -0.05 -38.31 5.40
N VAL A 122 0.62 -37.27 4.94
CA VAL A 122 2.07 -37.06 5.09
C VAL A 122 2.49 -37.08 6.55
N SER A 123 1.64 -36.63 7.47
CA SER A 123 1.90 -36.62 8.92
C SER A 123 2.05 -38.03 9.53
N LYS A 124 1.49 -39.05 8.87
CA LYS A 124 1.52 -40.45 9.32
C LYS A 124 2.59 -41.29 8.61
N LEU A 125 3.31 -40.70 7.65
CA LEU A 125 4.39 -41.39 6.96
C LEU A 125 5.64 -41.42 7.83
N ASN A 126 6.58 -42.29 7.47
CA ASN A 126 7.89 -42.34 8.11
C ASN A 126 8.54 -40.94 8.11
N HIS A 127 9.32 -40.59 9.15
CA HIS A 127 10.00 -39.29 9.29
C HIS A 127 10.91 -38.86 8.11
N HIS A 128 11.31 -39.80 7.25
CA HIS A 128 11.96 -39.50 5.98
C HIS A 128 11.02 -38.89 4.92
N LEU A 129 9.72 -39.11 5.03
CA LEU A 129 8.67 -38.76 4.06
C LEU A 129 7.67 -37.74 4.63
N SER A 130 7.53 -37.63 5.96
CA SER A 130 6.64 -36.68 6.64
C SER A 130 7.21 -35.26 6.63
N ASN A 131 6.46 -34.24 7.07
CA ASN A 131 7.00 -32.91 7.40
C ASN A 131 8.16 -33.01 8.41
N GLN A 132 9.04 -31.99 8.43
CA GLN A 132 10.19 -31.92 9.35
C GLN A 132 9.74 -31.63 10.77
N VAL A 133 8.50 -31.20 10.96
CA VAL A 133 7.85 -31.11 12.27
C VAL A 133 7.54 -32.52 12.77
N GLU A 134 8.25 -32.99 13.80
CA GLU A 134 7.88 -34.22 14.47
C GLU A 134 6.68 -33.95 15.38
N VAL A 135 5.50 -34.41 14.95
CA VAL A 135 4.39 -34.70 15.85
C VAL A 135 4.38 -36.22 16.02
N GLY A 136 5.17 -36.72 16.95
CA GLY A 136 5.22 -38.14 17.31
C GLY A 136 5.01 -38.29 18.82
N GLU A 137 3.86 -38.82 19.19
CA GLU A 137 3.43 -39.38 20.49
C GLU A 137 4.30 -39.11 21.73
N GLY A 138 3.79 -38.27 22.65
CA GLY A 138 4.07 -38.41 24.09
C GLY A 138 4.68 -37.19 24.78
N GLU A 139 5.70 -36.56 24.22
CA GLU A 139 6.33 -35.38 24.83
C GLU A 139 6.83 -34.43 23.74
N LYS A 140 6.34 -33.18 23.73
CA LYS A 140 6.87 -32.12 22.85
C LYS A 140 8.34 -31.89 23.22
N ILE A 141 9.28 -32.47 22.47
CA ILE A 141 10.69 -32.07 22.57
C ILE A 141 10.75 -30.62 22.08
N LYS A 142 10.87 -29.68 23.02
CA LYS A 142 11.11 -28.26 22.72
C LYS A 142 12.58 -28.13 22.32
N TYR A 143 12.82 -27.74 21.07
CA TYR A 143 14.16 -27.36 20.61
C TYR A 143 14.42 -25.91 20.99
N ASP A 144 15.63 -25.63 21.46
CA ASP A 144 16.07 -24.29 21.85
C ASP A 144 16.49 -23.46 20.62
N GLU A 145 16.90 -24.15 19.55
CA GLU A 145 17.45 -23.53 18.35
C GLU A 145 17.15 -24.38 17.11
N ILE A 146 16.88 -23.71 15.98
CA ILE A 146 16.64 -24.34 14.68
C ILE A 146 17.65 -23.77 13.68
N ARG A 147 18.30 -24.63 12.90
CA ARG A 147 19.34 -24.31 11.91
C ARG A 147 19.11 -24.96 10.57
N LYS A 148 19.64 -24.36 9.51
CA LYS A 148 19.49 -24.80 8.12
C LYS A 148 20.71 -25.64 7.69
N ILE A 149 20.49 -26.79 7.04
CA ILE A 149 21.58 -27.72 6.70
C ILE A 149 22.37 -27.28 5.46
N GLU A 150 21.86 -26.32 4.68
CA GLU A 150 22.46 -25.84 3.44
C GLU A 150 23.92 -25.35 3.63
N ASN A 151 24.22 -24.76 4.80
CA ASN A 151 25.54 -24.28 5.20
C ASN A 151 26.02 -24.94 6.51
N ILE A 152 25.81 -26.25 6.65
CA ILE A 152 26.02 -26.96 7.93
C ILE A 152 27.41 -26.77 8.58
N GLU A 153 28.47 -26.59 7.79
CA GLU A 153 29.82 -26.36 8.32
C GLU A 153 29.92 -25.02 9.05
N GLN A 154 29.43 -23.94 8.43
CA GLN A 154 29.37 -22.62 9.06
C GLN A 154 28.44 -22.63 10.27
N GLU A 155 27.26 -23.24 10.15
CA GLU A 155 26.29 -23.30 11.24
C GLU A 155 26.83 -24.03 12.45
N ILE A 156 27.54 -25.15 12.25
CA ILE A 156 28.20 -25.88 13.34
C ILE A 156 29.36 -25.06 13.90
N GLN A 157 30.16 -24.40 13.06
CA GLN A 157 31.26 -23.55 13.53
C GLN A 157 30.75 -22.42 14.45
N GLU A 158 29.65 -21.77 14.07
CA GLU A 158 29.02 -20.72 14.87
C GLU A 158 28.46 -21.26 16.19
N ILE A 159 27.81 -22.44 16.16
CA ILE A 159 27.34 -23.10 17.38
C ILE A 159 28.50 -23.38 18.33
N LEU A 160 29.59 -23.96 17.82
CA LEU A 160 30.76 -24.31 18.62
C LEU A 160 31.45 -23.06 19.18
N GLN A 161 31.63 -22.01 18.37
CA GLN A 161 32.22 -20.74 18.81
C GLN A 161 31.40 -20.06 19.92
N LYS A 162 30.06 -20.03 19.79
CA LYS A 162 29.17 -19.45 20.81
C LYS A 162 29.28 -20.16 22.16
N GLU A 163 29.64 -21.43 22.15
CA GLU A 163 29.76 -22.26 23.34
C GLU A 163 31.23 -22.34 23.81
N GLY A 164 32.13 -21.54 23.21
CA GLY A 164 33.54 -21.43 23.58
C GLY A 164 34.40 -22.61 23.12
N ILE A 165 33.93 -23.37 22.14
CA ILE A 165 34.58 -24.57 21.62
C ILE A 165 35.32 -24.21 20.33
N ASP A 166 36.65 -24.16 20.42
CA ASP A 166 37.52 -23.91 19.27
C ASP A 166 37.95 -25.24 18.62
N VAL A 167 37.35 -25.55 17.47
CA VAL A 167 37.56 -26.79 16.73
C VAL A 167 37.74 -26.47 15.25
N ASP A 168 38.83 -26.99 14.68
CA ASP A 168 39.08 -26.93 13.24
C ASP A 168 38.18 -27.94 12.52
N LEU A 169 37.21 -27.42 11.76
CA LEU A 169 36.30 -28.21 10.94
C LEU A 169 36.85 -28.45 9.52
N ALA A 170 38.11 -28.09 9.22
CA ALA A 170 38.69 -28.27 7.89
C ALA A 170 38.57 -29.72 7.39
N GLY A 171 37.75 -29.90 6.35
CA GLY A 171 37.51 -31.20 5.73
C GLY A 171 36.34 -32.00 6.30
N PHE A 172 35.59 -31.43 7.26
CA PHE A 172 34.34 -31.97 7.80
C PHE A 172 33.32 -32.31 6.71
N ASN A 173 33.26 -31.50 5.64
CA ASN A 173 32.31 -31.68 4.54
C ASN A 173 32.90 -32.38 3.30
N LYS A 174 33.99 -33.14 3.42
CA LYS A 174 34.59 -33.87 2.27
C LYS A 174 33.67 -34.92 1.64
N SER A 175 32.58 -35.30 2.32
CA SER A 175 31.62 -36.29 1.81
C SER A 175 30.32 -35.70 1.23
N GLY A 176 30.08 -34.39 1.36
CA GLY A 176 28.81 -33.73 1.00
C GLY A 176 28.87 -32.76 -0.20
N VAL A 177 30.05 -32.26 -0.58
CA VAL A 177 30.21 -31.38 -1.75
C VAL A 177 30.09 -32.22 -3.04
N ARG A 178 28.86 -32.45 -3.51
CA ARG A 178 28.63 -32.95 -4.86
C ARG A 178 29.11 -31.90 -5.85
N ARG A 179 30.10 -32.26 -6.67
CA ARG A 179 30.55 -31.44 -7.81
C ARG A 179 29.34 -31.20 -8.73
N LYS A 180 28.94 -29.94 -8.87
CA LYS A 180 27.87 -29.49 -9.77
C LYS A 180 28.32 -29.63 -11.23
N LYS A 181 27.76 -30.55 -12.00
CA LYS A 181 27.94 -30.61 -13.46
C LYS A 181 26.68 -31.12 -14.17
N GLN A 182 26.48 -30.60 -15.38
CA GLN A 182 25.29 -30.77 -16.23
C GLN A 182 24.91 -32.24 -16.43
N VAL A 183 23.69 -32.57 -16.04
CA VAL A 183 22.98 -33.78 -16.46
C VAL A 183 21.82 -33.36 -17.35
N GLU A 184 21.36 -34.23 -18.25
CA GLU A 184 20.23 -33.96 -19.15
C GLU A 184 19.00 -33.42 -18.42
N ALA A 185 18.43 -32.33 -18.95
CA ALA A 185 17.12 -31.84 -18.52
C ALA A 185 16.08 -32.97 -18.65
N LYS A 186 15.31 -33.22 -17.57
CA LYS A 186 14.22 -34.23 -17.41
C LYS A 186 14.54 -35.49 -16.59
N CYS A 187 15.23 -35.39 -15.46
CA CYS A 187 15.35 -36.53 -14.54
C CYS A 187 14.01 -36.94 -13.90
N TYR A 188 13.06 -36.01 -13.77
CA TYR A 188 11.78 -36.27 -13.09
C TYR A 188 10.92 -37.37 -13.70
N SER A 189 11.02 -37.58 -15.02
CA SER A 189 10.27 -38.59 -15.78
C SER A 189 11.06 -39.87 -16.04
N LYS A 190 12.32 -39.95 -15.60
CA LYS A 190 13.16 -41.15 -15.72
C LYS A 190 12.97 -42.06 -14.49
N PRO A 191 12.87 -43.40 -14.67
CA PRO A 191 12.89 -44.33 -13.54
C PRO A 191 14.18 -44.21 -12.72
N PHE A 192 14.09 -44.36 -11.39
CA PHE A 192 15.24 -44.26 -10.49
C PHE A 192 16.43 -45.13 -10.93
N GLN A 193 16.16 -46.38 -11.33
CA GLN A 193 17.19 -47.31 -11.79
C GLN A 193 17.98 -46.76 -12.99
N LYS A 194 17.29 -46.14 -13.95
CA LYS A 194 17.94 -45.55 -15.14
C LYS A 194 18.82 -44.38 -14.77
N ILE A 195 18.36 -43.50 -13.87
CA ILE A 195 19.16 -42.37 -13.35
C ILE A 195 20.41 -42.90 -12.64
N GLN A 196 20.27 -43.99 -11.87
CA GLN A 196 21.37 -44.61 -11.15
C GLN A 196 22.39 -45.27 -12.09
N GLU A 197 21.96 -45.91 -13.17
CA GLU A 197 22.82 -46.50 -14.20
C GLU A 197 23.58 -45.40 -14.98
N GLU A 198 22.89 -44.34 -15.40
CA GLU A 198 23.49 -43.17 -16.06
C GLU A 198 24.53 -42.50 -15.15
N SER A 199 24.22 -42.31 -13.86
CA SER A 199 25.12 -41.70 -12.87
C SER A 199 26.34 -42.55 -12.51
N ARG A 200 26.33 -43.86 -12.84
CA ARG A 200 27.48 -44.77 -12.62
C ARG A 200 28.39 -44.85 -13.82
N ASN A 201 27.84 -44.75 -15.02
CA ASN A 201 28.57 -44.88 -16.28
C ASN A 201 29.20 -43.55 -16.73
N ASP A 202 28.59 -42.43 -16.36
CA ASP A 202 29.13 -41.11 -16.61
C ASP A 202 29.89 -40.60 -15.38
N SER A 203 31.09 -40.04 -15.61
CA SER A 203 31.92 -39.42 -14.57
C SER A 203 31.31 -38.15 -13.94
N SER A 204 30.06 -37.81 -14.32
CA SER A 204 29.31 -36.60 -13.99
C SER A 204 28.64 -36.59 -12.61
N GLY A 205 28.40 -37.74 -11.99
CA GLY A 205 27.83 -37.83 -10.64
C GLY A 205 26.30 -37.79 -10.58
N TRP A 206 25.73 -37.68 -9.37
CA TRP A 206 24.26 -37.72 -9.17
C TRP A 206 23.61 -36.35 -9.51
N PRO A 207 22.45 -36.29 -10.20
CA PRO A 207 21.83 -35.03 -10.62
C PRO A 207 21.41 -34.12 -9.46
N ASP A 208 21.45 -32.81 -9.69
CA ASP A 208 20.95 -31.82 -8.73
C ASP A 208 19.41 -31.86 -8.63
N TYR A 209 18.84 -31.35 -7.53
CA TYR A 209 17.40 -31.43 -7.27
C TYR A 209 16.58 -30.76 -8.39
N GLU A 210 17.08 -29.67 -8.98
CA GLU A 210 16.39 -28.90 -10.03
C GLU A 210 16.03 -29.73 -11.25
N PHE A 211 16.83 -30.74 -11.60
CA PHE A 211 16.57 -31.63 -12.73
C PHE A 211 15.41 -32.61 -12.47
N PHE A 212 14.97 -32.71 -11.22
CA PHE A 212 13.77 -33.46 -10.80
C PHE A 212 12.50 -32.59 -10.76
N TYR A 213 12.55 -31.34 -11.23
CA TYR A 213 11.40 -30.44 -11.16
C TYR A 213 11.02 -29.84 -12.52
N ASN A 214 9.72 -29.82 -12.77
CA ASN A 214 9.04 -28.85 -13.64
C ASN A 214 8.13 -27.97 -12.76
N ASP A 215 7.47 -26.96 -13.33
CA ASP A 215 6.64 -26.03 -12.55
C ASP A 215 5.52 -26.73 -11.76
N GLN A 216 4.87 -27.73 -12.39
CA GLN A 216 3.82 -28.51 -11.75
C GLN A 216 4.34 -29.32 -10.55
N LEU A 217 5.51 -29.93 -10.66
CA LEU A 217 6.14 -30.70 -9.59
C LEU A 217 6.66 -29.80 -8.47
N LYS A 218 7.11 -28.57 -8.78
CA LYS A 218 7.47 -27.59 -7.75
C LYS A 218 6.25 -27.18 -6.93
N GLU A 219 5.13 -26.88 -7.58
CA GLU A 219 3.88 -26.55 -6.91
C GLU A 219 3.36 -27.73 -6.07
N ALA A 220 3.42 -28.94 -6.64
CA ALA A 220 3.05 -30.17 -5.95
C ALA A 220 3.83 -30.38 -4.64
N VAL A 221 5.16 -30.23 -4.68
CA VAL A 221 6.01 -30.37 -3.49
C VAL A 221 5.80 -29.23 -2.50
N ALA A 222 5.59 -28.00 -2.99
CA ALA A 222 5.30 -26.86 -2.12
C ALA A 222 4.04 -27.10 -1.28
N LYS A 223 3.01 -27.69 -1.89
CA LYS A 223 1.76 -28.03 -1.20
C LYS A 223 1.92 -29.18 -0.20
N ILE A 224 2.70 -30.22 -0.53
CA ILE A 224 2.96 -31.37 0.37
C ILE A 224 3.68 -30.91 1.64
N TYR A 225 4.65 -30.01 1.50
CA TYR A 225 5.51 -29.55 2.60
C TYR A 225 5.28 -28.08 2.96
N GLU A 226 4.05 -27.58 2.78
CA GLU A 226 3.68 -26.17 2.99
C GLU A 226 4.07 -25.68 4.38
N THR A 227 3.78 -26.48 5.41
CA THR A 227 4.16 -26.21 6.80
C THR A 227 5.68 -26.07 6.97
N ASP A 228 6.49 -26.90 6.32
CA ASP A 228 7.95 -26.79 6.43
C ASP A 228 8.48 -25.53 5.70
N LEU A 229 7.86 -25.17 4.57
CA LEU A 229 8.22 -23.95 3.83
C LEU A 229 7.92 -22.69 4.64
N TYR A 230 6.78 -22.67 5.34
CA TYR A 230 6.33 -21.55 6.16
C TYR A 230 7.07 -21.47 7.50
N ASP A 231 7.08 -22.56 8.27
CA ASP A 231 7.60 -22.59 9.64
C ASP A 231 9.12 -22.38 9.69
N TYR A 232 9.84 -22.75 8.62
CA TYR A 232 11.30 -22.61 8.52
C TYR A 232 11.75 -21.52 7.52
N GLN A 233 10.83 -20.65 7.07
CA GLN A 233 11.12 -19.46 6.28
C GLN A 233 11.89 -19.73 4.97
N TYR A 234 11.59 -20.83 4.27
CA TYR A 234 12.20 -21.13 2.98
C TYR A 234 11.52 -20.40 1.80
N ILE A 235 10.32 -19.84 1.98
CA ILE A 235 9.58 -19.10 0.94
C ILE A 235 10.33 -17.82 0.52
N ALA A 236 10.87 -17.06 1.49
CA ALA A 236 11.65 -15.85 1.22
C ALA A 236 12.93 -16.14 0.41
N GLU A 237 13.55 -17.30 0.62
CA GLU A 237 14.79 -17.71 -0.05
C GLU A 237 14.58 -18.36 -1.42
N VAL A 238 13.40 -18.90 -1.74
CA VAL A 238 13.10 -19.36 -3.11
C VAL A 238 12.89 -18.14 -4.02
N GLU A 239 12.27 -17.08 -3.49
CA GLU A 239 12.16 -15.78 -4.15
C GLU A 239 13.54 -15.10 -4.32
N GLU A 240 14.46 -15.27 -3.34
CA GLU A 240 15.84 -14.75 -3.39
C GLU A 240 16.82 -15.62 -4.22
N LYS A 241 16.71 -16.96 -4.21
CA LYS A 241 17.60 -17.86 -4.98
C LYS A 241 17.27 -17.90 -6.47
N GLN A 242 16.01 -17.67 -6.85
CA GLN A 242 15.66 -17.36 -8.24
C GLN A 242 16.31 -16.05 -8.72
N THR A 243 16.70 -15.15 -7.80
CA THR A 243 17.42 -13.92 -8.15
C THR A 243 18.95 -14.08 -8.25
N PHE A 244 19.53 -15.14 -7.68
CA PHE A 244 21.00 -15.31 -7.59
C PHE A 244 21.59 -16.41 -8.50
N GLY A 245 20.77 -17.30 -9.09
CA GLY A 245 21.23 -18.40 -9.95
C GLY A 245 21.50 -18.03 -11.41
N GLU A 246 21.08 -16.85 -11.87
CA GLU A 246 21.23 -16.37 -13.25
C GLU A 246 22.20 -15.17 -13.34
N GLN A 247 23.39 -15.27 -12.73
CA GLN A 247 24.51 -14.43 -13.14
C GLN A 247 25.27 -15.09 -14.30
N GLU A 248 24.58 -15.30 -15.43
CA GLU A 248 25.20 -14.90 -16.68
C GLU A 248 25.15 -13.37 -16.70
N LEU A 249 26.24 -12.70 -17.09
CA LEU A 249 26.32 -11.24 -17.16
C LEU A 249 25.09 -10.65 -17.87
N ARG A 250 24.10 -10.17 -17.09
CA ARG A 250 23.02 -9.37 -17.65
C ARG A 250 23.64 -8.16 -18.32
N SER A 251 23.27 -7.94 -19.57
CA SER A 251 23.89 -6.87 -20.34
C SER A 251 23.56 -5.51 -19.70
N GLU A 252 24.56 -4.63 -19.56
CA GLU A 252 24.38 -3.24 -19.06
C GLU A 252 23.51 -2.37 -20.01
N LYS A 253 22.81 -2.99 -20.97
CA LYS A 253 22.06 -2.32 -22.01
C LYS A 253 20.81 -1.63 -21.46
N THR A 254 20.47 -0.56 -22.15
CA THR A 254 19.37 0.34 -21.85
C THR A 254 18.23 0.18 -22.85
N LEU A 255 17.01 0.10 -22.35
CA LEU A 255 15.78 0.04 -23.14
C LEU A 255 14.99 1.34 -22.94
N LEU A 256 14.65 2.01 -24.03
CA LEU A 256 13.63 3.06 -24.03
C LEU A 256 12.32 2.48 -24.56
N CYS A 257 11.22 2.63 -23.83
CA CYS A 257 9.92 2.10 -24.22
C CYS A 257 8.84 3.18 -24.29
N ALA A 258 8.04 3.16 -25.35
CA ALA A 258 6.91 4.05 -25.54
C ALA A 258 5.72 3.35 -26.22
N ILE A 259 4.54 3.98 -26.15
CA ILE A 259 3.34 3.56 -26.89
C ILE A 259 2.88 4.68 -27.82
N ALA A 260 2.67 4.36 -29.09
CA ALA A 260 2.34 5.30 -30.15
C ALA A 260 0.93 5.03 -30.70
N LYS A 261 0.19 6.11 -30.99
CA LYS A 261 -1.07 6.07 -31.74
C LYS A 261 -1.15 7.36 -32.53
N ASN A 262 -1.21 7.31 -33.85
CA ASN A 262 -1.24 8.51 -34.69
C ASN A 262 -0.07 9.50 -34.41
N GLU A 263 1.16 8.99 -34.37
CA GLU A 263 2.38 9.76 -34.06
C GLU A 263 3.39 9.79 -35.24
N ALA A 264 2.95 9.52 -36.48
CA ALA A 264 3.83 9.39 -37.65
C ALA A 264 4.74 10.60 -37.86
N ALA A 265 4.21 11.79 -37.59
CA ALA A 265 4.92 13.07 -37.73
C ALA A 265 6.11 13.23 -36.76
N TYR A 266 6.14 12.48 -35.66
CA TYR A 266 7.11 12.68 -34.57
C TYR A 266 8.02 11.48 -34.34
N LEU A 267 7.63 10.30 -34.84
CA LEU A 267 8.35 9.04 -34.63
C LEU A 267 9.83 9.11 -35.02
N VAL A 268 10.14 9.61 -36.22
CA VAL A 268 11.52 9.63 -36.73
C VAL A 268 12.41 10.55 -35.90
N GLU A 269 11.95 11.78 -35.61
CA GLU A 269 12.69 12.70 -34.73
C GLU A 269 12.92 12.10 -33.35
N TRP A 270 11.86 11.58 -32.73
CA TRP A 270 11.92 11.08 -31.36
C TRP A 270 12.84 9.86 -31.23
N ILE A 271 12.75 8.91 -32.17
CA ILE A 271 13.62 7.72 -32.21
C ILE A 271 15.07 8.13 -32.51
N ALA A 272 15.28 9.02 -33.49
CA ALA A 272 16.63 9.49 -33.85
C ALA A 272 17.31 10.17 -32.66
N TYR A 273 16.59 11.04 -31.96
CA TYR A 273 17.09 11.75 -30.79
C TYR A 273 17.49 10.77 -29.68
N HIS A 274 16.59 9.89 -29.26
CA HIS A 274 16.87 9.04 -28.11
C HIS A 274 17.88 7.92 -28.42
N LYS A 275 17.89 7.37 -29.65
CA LYS A 275 18.84 6.33 -30.03
C LYS A 275 20.24 6.88 -30.32
N PHE A 276 20.34 7.96 -31.10
CA PHE A 276 21.64 8.43 -31.61
C PHE A 276 22.23 9.61 -30.84
N ILE A 277 21.40 10.45 -30.20
CA ILE A 277 21.87 11.61 -29.44
C ILE A 277 21.99 11.27 -27.96
N VAL A 278 20.93 10.74 -27.36
CA VAL A 278 20.94 10.33 -25.93
C VAL A 278 21.70 9.00 -25.74
N GLY A 279 21.59 8.10 -26.71
CA GLY A 279 22.41 6.88 -26.78
C GLY A 279 21.75 5.61 -26.22
N PHE A 280 20.41 5.52 -26.17
CA PHE A 280 19.76 4.27 -25.76
C PHE A 280 20.12 3.11 -26.69
N ASP A 281 20.45 1.95 -26.13
CA ASP A 281 20.84 0.77 -26.90
C ASP A 281 19.68 0.28 -27.78
N GLU A 282 18.48 0.23 -27.20
CA GLU A 282 17.27 -0.14 -27.90
C GLU A 282 16.11 0.82 -27.63
N VAL A 283 15.30 1.04 -28.67
CA VAL A 283 14.04 1.79 -28.60
C VAL A 283 12.91 0.86 -28.99
N LEU A 284 11.97 0.61 -28.08
CA LEU A 284 10.81 -0.26 -28.29
C LEU A 284 9.51 0.56 -28.34
N ILE A 285 8.81 0.50 -29.47
CA ILE A 285 7.53 1.18 -29.68
C ILE A 285 6.39 0.18 -29.79
N TYR A 286 5.42 0.28 -28.88
CA TYR A 286 4.14 -0.39 -28.99
C TYR A 286 3.17 0.48 -29.82
N GLU A 287 2.52 -0.09 -30.82
CA GLU A 287 1.62 0.65 -31.71
C GLU A 287 0.16 0.34 -31.43
N ASN A 288 -0.64 1.37 -31.17
CA ASN A 288 -1.99 1.23 -30.65
C ASN A 288 -3.05 1.77 -31.64
N ASP A 289 -3.40 0.94 -32.62
CA ASP A 289 -4.51 1.19 -33.56
C ASP A 289 -4.43 2.54 -34.26
N SER A 290 -3.26 2.84 -34.82
CA SER A 290 -2.97 4.04 -35.59
C SER A 290 -3.67 3.98 -36.94
N THR A 291 -4.17 5.14 -37.36
CA THR A 291 -4.85 5.38 -38.63
C THR A 291 -4.03 6.28 -39.57
N ASP A 292 -2.90 6.79 -39.10
CA ASP A 292 -1.89 7.45 -39.93
C ASP A 292 -0.80 6.46 -40.37
N ASN A 293 0.31 6.97 -40.90
CA ASN A 293 1.44 6.16 -41.37
C ASN A 293 2.34 5.63 -40.23
N SER A 294 1.95 5.70 -38.96
CA SER A 294 2.80 5.28 -37.83
C SER A 294 3.24 3.83 -37.96
N ARG A 295 2.28 2.92 -38.26
CA ARG A 295 2.56 1.49 -38.42
C ARG A 295 3.55 1.23 -39.56
N LEU A 296 3.33 1.85 -40.71
CA LEU A 296 4.19 1.69 -41.89
C LEU A 296 5.63 2.14 -41.60
N ILE A 297 5.79 3.29 -40.96
CA ILE A 297 7.11 3.82 -40.59
C ILE A 297 7.78 2.87 -39.58
N LEU A 298 7.06 2.45 -38.53
CA LEU A 298 7.59 1.54 -37.51
C LEU A 298 8.03 0.18 -38.09
N GLU A 299 7.24 -0.42 -38.98
CA GLU A 299 7.61 -1.66 -39.66
C GLU A 299 8.88 -1.53 -40.51
N LYS A 300 9.07 -0.37 -41.17
CA LYS A 300 10.29 -0.10 -41.93
C LYS A 300 11.49 0.13 -41.00
N LEU A 301 11.32 0.89 -39.91
CA LEU A 301 12.40 1.15 -38.93
C LEU A 301 12.85 -0.11 -38.20
N ASP A 302 11.93 -1.02 -37.91
CA ASP A 302 12.20 -2.34 -37.32
C ASP A 302 13.04 -3.23 -38.25
N LYS A 303 12.67 -3.28 -39.54
CA LYS A 303 13.47 -3.98 -40.56
C LYS A 303 14.87 -3.41 -40.73
N LEU A 304 15.04 -2.10 -40.53
CA LEU A 304 16.33 -1.42 -40.57
C LEU A 304 17.15 -1.61 -39.28
N GLY A 305 16.58 -2.23 -38.24
CA GLY A 305 17.23 -2.39 -36.93
C GLY A 305 17.40 -1.07 -36.17
N ILE A 306 16.64 -0.04 -36.51
CA ILE A 306 16.71 1.26 -35.84
C ILE A 306 15.90 1.22 -34.54
N CYS A 307 14.71 0.63 -34.52
CA CYS A 307 13.92 0.45 -33.31
C CYS A 307 13.22 -0.90 -33.34
N GLN A 308 12.80 -1.43 -32.19
CA GLN A 308 11.86 -2.54 -32.14
C GLN A 308 10.42 -2.04 -32.17
N TYR A 309 9.57 -2.74 -32.90
CA TYR A 309 8.14 -2.43 -32.99
C TYR A 309 7.27 -3.63 -32.62
N LYS A 310 6.18 -3.37 -31.88
CA LYS A 310 5.17 -4.38 -31.55
C LYS A 310 3.75 -3.85 -31.74
N PRO A 311 2.89 -4.52 -32.52
CA PRO A 311 1.46 -4.20 -32.55
C PRO A 311 0.83 -4.42 -31.17
N TRP A 312 0.07 -3.45 -30.69
CA TRP A 312 -0.57 -3.46 -29.37
C TRP A 312 -2.01 -2.92 -29.42
N PRO A 313 -2.93 -3.65 -30.06
CA PRO A 313 -4.31 -3.20 -30.23
C PRO A 313 -5.01 -3.10 -28.87
N ARG A 314 -5.96 -2.17 -28.78
CA ARG A 314 -6.68 -1.96 -27.54
C ARG A 314 -7.59 -3.15 -27.23
N SER A 315 -7.54 -3.61 -25.98
CA SER A 315 -8.42 -4.67 -25.44
C SER A 315 -9.44 -4.09 -24.48
N GLN A 316 -10.66 -4.64 -24.47
CA GLN A 316 -11.76 -4.11 -23.67
C GLN A 316 -11.45 -4.19 -22.16
N GLY A 317 -11.57 -3.07 -21.44
CA GLY A 317 -11.32 -3.00 -19.99
C GLY A 317 -9.83 -3.02 -19.60
N VAL A 318 -8.91 -2.98 -20.57
CA VAL A 318 -7.46 -2.96 -20.34
C VAL A 318 -6.90 -1.59 -20.74
N VAL A 319 -6.10 -0.99 -19.86
CA VAL A 319 -5.39 0.26 -20.15
C VAL A 319 -4.18 -0.05 -21.04
N PRO A 320 -4.14 0.37 -22.33
CA PRO A 320 -3.13 -0.09 -23.29
C PRO A 320 -1.69 0.25 -22.89
N GLN A 321 -1.45 1.45 -22.33
CA GLN A 321 -0.11 1.87 -21.95
C GLN A 321 0.45 1.01 -20.81
N ARG A 322 -0.37 0.75 -19.78
CA ARG A 322 0.04 -0.08 -18.65
C ARG A 322 0.31 -1.52 -19.08
N SER A 323 -0.52 -2.08 -19.96
CA SER A 323 -0.32 -3.46 -20.43
C SER A 323 0.92 -3.58 -21.33
N ALA A 324 1.19 -2.59 -22.20
CA ALA A 324 2.39 -2.56 -23.05
C ALA A 324 3.67 -2.52 -22.22
N TYR A 325 3.74 -1.64 -21.22
CA TYR A 325 4.92 -1.50 -20.38
C TYR A 325 5.14 -2.70 -19.44
N ASN A 326 4.06 -3.35 -18.98
CA ASN A 326 4.18 -4.62 -18.25
C ASN A 326 4.74 -5.73 -19.15
N ASP A 327 4.28 -5.81 -20.41
CA ASP A 327 4.85 -6.73 -21.41
C ASP A 327 6.34 -6.43 -21.65
N ALA A 328 6.72 -5.14 -21.72
CA ALA A 328 8.11 -4.74 -21.88
C ALA A 328 8.99 -5.24 -20.72
N ILE A 329 8.56 -5.02 -19.47
CA ILE A 329 9.30 -5.50 -18.28
C ILE A 329 9.41 -7.01 -18.28
N GLN A 330 8.31 -7.73 -18.54
CA GLN A 330 8.29 -9.19 -18.46
C GLN A 330 9.08 -9.86 -19.58
N THR A 331 9.01 -9.31 -20.79
CA THR A 331 9.63 -9.91 -21.98
C THR A 331 11.12 -9.62 -22.05
N TYR A 332 11.54 -8.45 -21.57
CA TYR A 332 12.89 -7.92 -21.83
C TYR A 332 13.78 -7.81 -20.58
N ASN A 333 13.34 -8.27 -19.40
CA ASN A 333 14.12 -8.24 -18.16
C ASN A 333 15.46 -8.99 -18.20
N GLN A 334 15.57 -10.04 -19.02
CA GLN A 334 16.84 -10.75 -19.21
C GLN A 334 17.75 -10.09 -20.24
N SER A 335 17.18 -9.30 -21.16
CA SER A 335 17.91 -8.68 -22.26
C SER A 335 18.50 -7.33 -21.90
N TYR A 336 17.83 -6.57 -21.04
CA TYR A 336 18.22 -5.20 -20.66
C TYR A 336 18.24 -5.04 -19.15
N GLN A 337 19.23 -4.30 -18.64
CA GLN A 337 19.34 -4.02 -17.21
C GLN A 337 18.48 -2.82 -16.81
N TRP A 338 18.44 -1.78 -17.64
CA TRP A 338 17.75 -0.52 -17.35
C TRP A 338 16.65 -0.25 -18.36
N VAL A 339 15.52 0.29 -17.90
CA VAL A 339 14.41 0.75 -18.72
C VAL A 339 14.03 2.19 -18.40
N CYS A 340 13.69 2.95 -19.43
CA CYS A 340 13.05 4.24 -19.33
C CYS A 340 11.71 4.22 -20.10
N PHE A 341 10.68 4.81 -19.52
CA PHE A 341 9.37 4.98 -20.17
C PHE A 341 9.13 6.45 -20.44
N LEU A 342 9.03 6.82 -21.72
CA LEU A 342 8.78 8.19 -22.15
C LEU A 342 7.63 8.22 -23.16
N ASP A 343 6.85 9.30 -23.11
CA ASP A 343 5.85 9.59 -24.14
C ASP A 343 6.53 10.24 -25.37
N LEU A 344 5.93 10.15 -26.57
CA LEU A 344 6.54 10.68 -27.81
C LEU A 344 6.60 12.22 -27.87
N ASP A 345 6.06 12.89 -26.85
CA ASP A 345 6.20 14.33 -26.62
C ASP A 345 7.15 14.66 -25.46
N GLU A 346 7.95 13.70 -24.99
CA GLU A 346 8.95 13.85 -23.93
C GLU A 346 10.36 13.58 -24.46
N PHE A 347 11.28 14.52 -24.23
CA PHE A 347 12.68 14.43 -24.67
C PHE A 347 13.63 14.53 -23.47
N LEU A 348 14.46 13.51 -23.26
CA LEU A 348 15.46 13.49 -22.20
C LEU A 348 16.69 14.32 -22.58
N VAL A 349 16.89 15.46 -21.91
CA VAL A 349 18.04 16.34 -22.11
C VAL A 349 19.05 16.14 -20.99
N LEU A 350 20.18 15.51 -21.32
CA LEU A 350 21.32 15.36 -20.42
C LEU A 350 22.24 16.58 -20.54
N LYS A 351 22.52 17.27 -19.43
CA LYS A 351 23.37 18.47 -19.41
C LYS A 351 24.72 18.25 -18.74
N SER A 352 24.76 17.35 -17.76
CA SER A 352 25.99 16.95 -17.06
C SER A 352 26.56 15.61 -17.53
N PHE A 353 25.94 14.97 -18.52
CA PHE A 353 26.32 13.66 -19.04
C PHE A 353 26.30 13.68 -20.57
N ASN A 354 27.24 12.99 -21.22
CA ASN A 354 27.25 12.94 -22.68
C ASN A 354 26.27 11.91 -23.24
N THR A 355 26.08 10.80 -22.52
CA THR A 355 25.23 9.68 -22.92
C THR A 355 24.42 9.14 -21.74
N ILE A 356 23.39 8.33 -22.04
CA ILE A 356 22.63 7.62 -21.02
C ILE A 356 23.50 6.61 -20.24
N GLN A 357 24.51 6.01 -20.89
CA GLN A 357 25.47 5.11 -20.23
C GLN A 357 26.33 5.86 -19.21
N ASP A 358 26.82 7.06 -19.56
CA ASP A 358 27.57 7.92 -18.63
C ASP A 358 26.71 8.28 -17.41
N CYS A 359 25.44 8.61 -17.66
CA CYS A 359 24.46 8.89 -16.61
C CYS A 359 24.30 7.69 -15.68
N ILE A 360 23.91 6.53 -16.19
CA ILE A 360 23.67 5.32 -15.38
C ILE A 360 24.91 4.90 -14.60
N LYS A 361 26.08 4.91 -15.24
CA LYS A 361 27.36 4.55 -14.61
C LYS A 361 27.70 5.43 -13.42
N SER A 362 27.34 6.72 -13.46
CA SER A 362 27.56 7.63 -12.33
C SER A 362 26.75 7.29 -11.06
N PHE A 363 25.70 6.48 -11.21
CA PHE A 363 24.82 6.00 -10.14
C PHE A 363 24.99 4.51 -9.82
N GLU A 364 25.96 3.84 -10.43
CA GLU A 364 26.24 2.42 -10.20
C GLU A 364 26.50 2.14 -8.71
N GLY A 365 25.90 1.06 -8.20
CA GLY A 365 25.97 0.69 -6.78
C GLY A 365 25.22 1.62 -5.81
N LYS A 366 24.61 2.72 -6.28
CA LYS A 366 23.88 3.68 -5.45
C LYS A 366 22.38 3.68 -5.72
N ALA A 367 21.99 3.78 -6.98
CA ALA A 367 20.58 3.90 -7.37
C ALA A 367 20.07 2.64 -8.06
N ASP A 368 18.78 2.38 -7.86
CA ASP A 368 18.00 1.42 -8.65
C ASP A 368 17.01 2.14 -9.58
N SER A 369 16.71 3.40 -9.28
CA SER A 369 15.94 4.29 -10.15
C SER A 369 16.49 5.71 -10.10
N ILE A 370 16.78 6.27 -11.27
CA ILE A 370 17.23 7.65 -11.46
C ILE A 370 16.02 8.47 -11.92
N VAL A 371 15.59 9.44 -11.12
CA VAL A 371 14.41 10.27 -11.42
C VAL A 371 14.81 11.65 -11.93
N ILE A 372 14.04 12.16 -12.91
CA ILE A 372 14.34 13.38 -13.66
C ILE A 372 13.06 14.20 -13.80
N ASN A 373 13.13 15.50 -13.46
CA ASN A 373 12.00 16.41 -13.53
C ASN A 373 11.59 16.78 -14.96
N TRP A 374 10.29 16.95 -15.18
CA TRP A 374 9.75 17.61 -16.37
C TRP A 374 10.10 19.11 -16.40
N LEU A 375 10.35 19.63 -17.59
CA LEU A 375 10.26 21.04 -17.94
C LEU A 375 9.17 21.19 -19.01
N MET A 376 8.11 21.96 -18.71
CA MET A 376 6.92 22.01 -19.56
C MET A 376 7.06 23.04 -20.67
N PHE A 377 6.95 22.61 -21.93
CA PHE A 377 7.02 23.48 -23.09
C PHE A 377 5.63 23.83 -23.63
N GLY A 378 5.46 25.09 -24.02
CA GLY A 378 4.26 25.58 -24.67
C GLY A 378 4.38 25.54 -26.19
N SER A 379 3.49 26.27 -26.87
CA SER A 379 3.43 26.35 -28.32
C SER A 379 4.46 27.29 -28.93
N SER A 380 5.24 28.03 -28.14
CA SER A 380 6.07 29.16 -28.61
C SER A 380 5.31 30.22 -29.42
N GLY A 381 3.96 30.22 -29.36
CA GLY A 381 3.11 31.09 -30.16
C GLY A 381 2.67 30.49 -31.51
N HIS A 382 3.07 29.25 -31.84
CA HIS A 382 2.67 28.60 -33.08
C HIS A 382 1.23 28.08 -33.00
N SER A 383 0.45 28.38 -34.03
CA SER A 383 -0.92 27.87 -34.20
C SER A 383 -1.03 26.81 -35.29
N THR A 384 -0.11 26.80 -36.26
CA THR A 384 -0.13 25.89 -37.41
C THR A 384 1.01 24.88 -37.34
N TYR A 385 0.77 23.68 -37.85
CA TYR A 385 1.78 22.65 -38.01
C TYR A 385 2.77 23.02 -39.11
N SER A 386 4.04 22.69 -38.85
CA SER A 386 5.12 22.73 -39.83
C SER A 386 6.03 21.50 -39.61
N PRO A 387 6.68 20.96 -40.65
CA PRO A 387 7.36 19.66 -40.58
C PRO A 387 8.76 19.70 -39.96
N GLU A 388 9.23 20.87 -39.52
CA GLU A 388 10.50 20.99 -38.80
C GLU A 388 10.43 20.24 -37.44
N PRO A 389 11.58 19.79 -36.92
CA PRO A 389 11.65 19.10 -35.63
C PRO A 389 10.92 19.84 -34.50
N VAL A 390 10.16 19.11 -33.68
CA VAL A 390 9.49 19.60 -32.45
C VAL A 390 10.45 20.44 -31.62
N ILE A 391 11.67 19.95 -31.41
CA ILE A 391 12.64 20.63 -30.54
C ILE A 391 13.10 21.99 -31.08
N GLN A 392 13.02 22.20 -32.41
CA GLN A 392 13.37 23.45 -33.07
C GLN A 392 12.21 24.45 -33.07
N ARG A 393 10.97 23.96 -33.15
CA ARG A 393 9.76 24.80 -33.20
C ARG A 393 9.37 25.36 -31.83
N PHE A 394 9.54 24.59 -30.76
CA PHE A 394 9.02 24.93 -29.44
C PHE A 394 10.14 25.22 -28.44
N THR A 395 10.65 26.46 -28.43
CA THR A 395 11.72 26.89 -27.52
C THR A 395 11.24 27.56 -26.23
N LYS A 396 9.94 27.77 -26.02
CA LYS A 396 9.40 28.45 -24.83
C LYS A 396 8.77 27.46 -23.85
N CYS A 397 9.15 27.60 -22.58
CA CYS A 397 8.70 26.75 -21.48
C CYS A 397 8.07 27.56 -20.34
N ALA A 398 7.50 26.85 -19.38
CA ALA A 398 7.01 27.43 -18.15
C ALA A 398 8.14 27.99 -17.28
N ASP A 399 7.79 28.94 -16.41
CA ASP A 399 8.72 29.46 -15.42
C ASP A 399 9.28 28.34 -14.55
N TYR A 400 10.59 28.34 -14.27
CA TYR A 400 11.26 27.26 -13.53
C TYR A 400 10.65 27.01 -12.14
N SER A 401 10.04 28.03 -11.51
CA SER A 401 9.34 27.90 -10.22
C SER A 401 7.98 27.21 -10.31
N SER A 402 7.48 26.93 -11.53
CA SER A 402 6.17 26.33 -11.74
C SER A 402 6.06 24.96 -11.06
N PRO A 403 5.01 24.72 -10.26
CA PRO A 403 4.84 23.46 -9.55
C PRO A 403 4.62 22.27 -10.47
N ILE A 404 4.31 22.50 -11.76
CA ILE A 404 4.16 21.43 -12.76
C ILE A 404 5.49 20.69 -13.01
N HIS A 405 6.63 21.31 -12.71
CA HIS A 405 7.95 20.70 -12.85
C HIS A 405 8.27 19.66 -11.76
N LYS A 406 7.43 19.55 -10.72
CA LYS A 406 7.55 18.50 -9.70
C LYS A 406 7.30 17.10 -10.24
N HIS A 407 6.60 17.00 -11.38
CA HIS A 407 6.44 15.73 -12.08
C HIS A 407 7.79 15.22 -12.60
N MET A 408 7.97 13.90 -12.57
CA MET A 408 9.21 13.24 -12.96
C MET A 408 8.93 12.01 -13.82
N LYS A 409 9.93 11.61 -14.61
CA LYS A 409 10.07 10.24 -15.10
C LYS A 409 11.30 9.59 -14.50
N SER A 410 11.45 8.29 -14.72
CA SER A 410 12.57 7.52 -14.20
C SER A 410 13.27 6.67 -15.25
N ILE A 411 14.57 6.48 -15.06
CA ILE A 411 15.35 5.39 -15.66
C ILE A 411 15.60 4.39 -14.54
N SER A 412 15.05 3.18 -14.63
CA SER A 412 15.05 2.22 -13.53
C SER A 412 15.63 0.88 -13.94
N LYS A 413 16.32 0.19 -13.02
CA LYS A 413 16.70 -1.20 -13.23
C LYS A 413 15.43 -2.02 -13.40
N ILE A 414 15.29 -2.76 -14.49
CA ILE A 414 14.05 -3.49 -14.82
C ILE A 414 13.62 -4.38 -13.65
N ASP A 415 14.58 -5.11 -13.07
CA ASP A 415 14.33 -6.05 -11.99
C ASP A 415 14.06 -5.43 -10.63
N SER A 416 14.32 -4.13 -10.47
CA SER A 416 13.95 -3.42 -9.26
C SER A 416 12.49 -3.00 -9.25
N ILE A 417 11.78 -3.04 -10.39
CA ILE A 417 10.39 -2.60 -10.50
C ILE A 417 9.46 -3.67 -9.90
N GLU A 418 8.68 -3.30 -8.88
CA GLU A 418 7.66 -4.14 -8.25
C GLU A 418 6.27 -3.87 -8.84
N PHE A 419 5.93 -2.59 -9.03
CA PHE A 419 4.67 -2.18 -9.65
C PHE A 419 4.92 -1.00 -10.60
N LEU A 420 4.37 -1.11 -11.80
CA LEU A 420 4.52 -0.09 -12.83
C LEU A 420 3.51 1.06 -12.64
N ASP A 421 4.07 2.25 -12.37
CA ASP A 421 3.40 3.54 -12.54
C ASP A 421 4.03 4.28 -13.73
N ILE A 422 3.22 5.05 -14.46
CA ILE A 422 3.60 5.69 -15.73
C ILE A 422 4.55 6.90 -15.56
N HIS A 423 4.70 7.38 -14.33
CA HIS A 423 5.60 8.48 -13.99
C HIS A 423 6.82 7.97 -13.21
N ILE A 424 6.62 7.30 -12.07
CA ILE A 424 7.72 6.71 -11.29
C ILE A 424 7.30 5.32 -10.79
N PRO A 425 7.93 4.22 -11.23
CA PRO A 425 7.56 2.88 -10.81
C PRO A 425 7.79 2.71 -9.31
N ARG A 426 6.95 1.88 -8.66
CA ARG A 426 7.22 1.40 -7.31
C ARG A 426 8.30 0.33 -7.40
N LEU A 427 9.39 0.52 -6.65
CA LEU A 427 10.48 -0.43 -6.59
C LEU A 427 10.30 -1.46 -5.47
N LYS A 428 10.97 -2.60 -5.60
CA LYS A 428 11.05 -3.66 -4.59
C LYS A 428 11.67 -3.14 -3.29
N PRO A 429 11.38 -3.77 -2.13
CA PRO A 429 11.99 -3.40 -0.86
C PRO A 429 13.52 -3.29 -0.95
N ASN A 430 14.08 -2.30 -0.24
CA ASN A 430 15.52 -1.95 -0.23
C ASN A 430 16.09 -1.32 -1.51
N SER A 431 15.28 -1.19 -2.58
CA SER A 431 15.69 -0.44 -3.77
C SER A 431 15.65 1.08 -3.53
N LYS A 432 16.53 1.84 -4.20
CA LYS A 432 16.70 3.27 -3.93
C LYS A 432 16.40 4.15 -5.14
N TYR A 433 15.72 5.27 -4.87
CA TYR A 433 15.52 6.35 -5.84
C TYR A 433 16.55 7.45 -5.62
N PHE A 434 17.17 7.89 -6.70
CA PHE A 434 18.04 9.05 -6.70
C PHE A 434 17.53 10.06 -7.71
N HIS A 435 17.43 11.32 -7.30
CA HIS A 435 17.37 12.40 -8.26
C HIS A 435 18.69 12.48 -9.02
N ILE A 436 18.63 12.88 -10.30
CA ILE A 436 19.79 12.92 -11.20
C ILE A 436 20.92 13.89 -10.78
N ASP A 437 20.71 14.70 -9.74
CA ASP A 437 21.78 15.49 -9.11
C ASP A 437 22.54 14.76 -7.99
N GLY A 438 22.21 13.49 -7.71
CA GLY A 438 22.84 12.70 -6.67
C GLY A 438 22.08 12.69 -5.34
N LYS A 439 20.97 13.42 -5.21
CA LYS A 439 20.16 13.41 -3.99
C LYS A 439 19.30 12.14 -3.90
N GLU A 440 19.49 11.35 -2.85
CA GLU A 440 18.59 10.23 -2.52
C GLU A 440 17.19 10.77 -2.20
N LEU A 441 16.16 10.17 -2.79
CA LEU A 441 14.77 10.52 -2.57
C LEU A 441 14.02 9.34 -1.94
N HIS A 442 13.18 9.64 -0.95
CA HIS A 442 12.38 8.65 -0.25
C HIS A 442 10.91 8.94 -0.46
N PHE A 443 10.23 8.08 -1.21
CA PHE A 443 8.83 8.28 -1.59
C PHE A 443 7.81 7.45 -0.77
N GLY A 444 8.27 6.73 0.27
CA GLY A 444 7.41 5.90 1.11
C GLY A 444 6.98 4.57 0.47
N ALA A 445 5.99 3.90 1.07
CA ALA A 445 5.58 2.54 0.67
C ALA A 445 4.73 2.47 -0.62
N ASP A 446 4.21 3.61 -1.10
CA ASP A 446 3.39 3.65 -2.32
C ASP A 446 3.60 4.98 -3.07
N PRO A 447 4.72 5.13 -3.80
CA PRO A 447 4.99 6.30 -4.63
C PRO A 447 3.98 6.36 -5.78
N THR A 448 2.93 7.15 -5.61
CA THR A 448 2.01 7.48 -6.72
C THR A 448 2.45 8.79 -7.38
N GLY A 449 2.22 8.93 -8.69
CA GLY A 449 2.46 10.19 -9.42
C GLY A 449 1.81 11.43 -8.76
N GLU A 450 0.74 11.23 -7.99
CA GLU A 450 0.02 12.28 -7.25
C GLU A 450 0.74 12.70 -5.94
N HIS A 451 1.46 11.79 -5.27
CA HIS A 451 2.32 12.13 -4.12
C HIS A 451 3.51 12.99 -4.55
N ILE A 452 4.12 12.65 -5.69
CA ILE A 452 5.27 13.37 -6.26
C ILE A 452 4.87 14.81 -6.65
N LYS A 453 3.67 15.01 -7.20
CA LYS A 453 3.14 16.36 -7.51
C LYS A 453 3.10 17.29 -6.30
N ASN A 454 2.77 16.76 -5.11
CA ASN A 454 2.55 17.58 -3.92
C ASN A 454 3.83 17.81 -3.09
N GLN A 455 4.81 16.90 -3.17
CA GLN A 455 6.05 16.94 -2.35
C GLN A 455 7.35 17.06 -3.16
N GLY A 456 7.30 16.99 -4.49
CA GLY A 456 8.46 16.79 -5.37
C GLY A 456 9.58 17.83 -5.26
N TYR A 457 10.82 17.34 -5.28
CA TYR A 457 12.05 18.12 -5.43
C TYR A 457 12.27 18.46 -6.91
N VAL A 458 12.73 19.68 -7.23
CA VAL A 458 12.95 20.12 -8.62
C VAL A 458 14.38 20.62 -8.78
N ASN A 459 15.13 20.01 -9.70
CA ASN A 459 16.41 20.53 -10.13
C ASN A 459 16.73 20.13 -11.57
N HIS A 460 16.58 21.07 -12.51
CA HIS A 460 16.85 20.83 -13.92
C HIS A 460 18.32 20.96 -14.32
N LYS A 461 19.25 21.31 -13.40
CA LYS A 461 20.65 21.60 -13.78
C LYS A 461 21.37 20.40 -14.40
N PRO A 462 21.34 19.18 -13.83
CA PRO A 462 22.07 18.04 -14.39
C PRO A 462 21.42 17.44 -15.64
N ALA A 463 20.09 17.43 -15.65
CA ALA A 463 19.26 16.97 -16.76
C ALA A 463 17.81 17.43 -16.56
N GLN A 464 17.02 17.33 -17.62
CA GLN A 464 15.58 17.61 -17.60
C GLN A 464 14.86 16.78 -18.67
N ILE A 465 13.54 16.66 -18.53
CA ILE A 465 12.69 16.08 -19.56
C ILE A 465 11.84 17.20 -20.17
N ASN A 466 12.12 17.57 -21.41
CA ASN A 466 11.31 18.55 -22.13
C ASN A 466 9.98 17.90 -22.51
N HIS A 467 8.87 18.39 -21.98
CA HIS A 467 7.54 17.87 -22.28
C HIS A 467 6.76 18.84 -23.19
N TYR A 468 6.63 18.47 -24.47
CA TYR A 468 5.99 19.24 -25.55
C TYR A 468 4.49 18.92 -25.68
N GLN A 469 3.76 19.18 -24.61
CA GLN A 469 2.39 18.69 -24.45
C GLN A 469 1.36 19.39 -25.38
N SER A 470 1.53 20.69 -25.68
CA SER A 470 0.64 21.43 -26.60
C SER A 470 1.06 21.30 -28.05
N LYS A 471 2.35 21.49 -28.33
CA LYS A 471 2.84 21.83 -29.68
C LYS A 471 2.01 22.99 -30.29
N SER A 472 1.81 23.03 -31.60
CA SER A 472 0.92 24.03 -32.23
C SER A 472 -0.57 23.74 -31.96
N LEU A 473 -1.44 24.72 -32.23
CA LEU A 473 -2.88 24.55 -32.05
C LEU A 473 -3.45 23.42 -32.93
N GLU A 474 -3.00 23.27 -34.18
CA GLU A 474 -3.42 22.16 -35.05
C GLU A 474 -3.04 20.80 -34.45
N GLU A 475 -1.80 20.64 -33.99
CA GLU A 475 -1.31 19.40 -33.37
C GLU A 475 -2.05 19.09 -32.06
N TYR A 476 -2.33 20.13 -31.27
CA TYR A 476 -3.11 20.01 -30.06
C TYR A 476 -4.52 19.47 -30.32
N LYS A 477 -5.19 19.94 -31.37
CA LYS A 477 -6.52 19.44 -31.80
C LYS A 477 -6.45 17.95 -32.16
N CYS A 478 -5.43 17.54 -32.92
CA CYS A 478 -5.20 16.14 -33.27
C CYS A 478 -5.00 15.26 -32.03
N ARG A 479 -4.15 15.70 -31.09
CA ARG A 479 -3.92 15.01 -29.81
C ARG A 479 -5.23 14.77 -29.05
N LYS A 480 -6.11 15.76 -29.05
CA LYS A 480 -7.41 15.67 -28.37
C LYS A 480 -8.29 14.60 -29.04
N LEU A 481 -8.30 14.49 -30.37
CA LEU A 481 -9.07 13.47 -31.11
C LEU A 481 -8.60 12.03 -30.88
N LYS A 482 -7.29 11.84 -30.69
CA LYS A 482 -6.63 10.53 -30.50
C LYS A 482 -7.07 9.80 -29.21
N GLY A 483 -7.50 10.54 -28.18
CA GLY A 483 -7.82 10.01 -26.85
C GLY A 483 -6.58 9.71 -25.99
N ARG A 484 -6.77 9.22 -24.76
CA ARG A 484 -5.68 8.90 -23.82
C ARG A 484 -5.44 7.39 -23.71
N ALA A 485 -4.17 6.97 -23.79
CA ALA A 485 -3.75 5.57 -23.59
C ALA A 485 -3.68 5.17 -22.10
N THR A 486 -3.74 6.15 -21.19
CA THR A 486 -3.70 5.98 -19.72
C THR A 486 -5.05 5.61 -19.10
N VAL A 487 -6.14 5.61 -19.87
CA VAL A 487 -7.50 5.37 -19.36
C VAL A 487 -8.25 4.37 -20.24
N ASP A 488 -9.21 3.69 -19.63
CA ASP A 488 -10.20 2.87 -20.35
C ASP A 488 -11.09 3.77 -21.23
N GLU A 489 -11.58 3.23 -22.35
CA GLU A 489 -12.44 3.94 -23.33
C GLU A 489 -13.70 4.50 -22.70
N ARG A 490 -14.23 3.80 -21.70
CA ARG A 490 -15.44 4.20 -20.96
C ARG A 490 -15.19 5.38 -20.01
N SER A 491 -13.93 5.77 -19.80
CA SER A 491 -13.58 6.89 -18.93
C SER A 491 -14.06 8.20 -19.55
N PRO A 492 -14.79 9.06 -18.83
CA PRO A 492 -15.10 10.41 -19.31
C PRO A 492 -13.87 11.24 -19.66
N GLN A 493 -12.68 10.85 -19.18
CA GLN A 493 -11.39 11.46 -19.50
C GLN A 493 -10.81 11.01 -20.85
N SER A 494 -11.45 10.06 -21.54
CA SER A 494 -11.10 9.62 -22.90
C SER A 494 -11.62 10.60 -23.97
N HIS A 495 -12.54 11.50 -23.60
CA HIS A 495 -13.23 12.43 -24.51
C HIS A 495 -12.77 13.89 -24.37
N LEU A 496 -12.91 14.61 -25.48
CA LEU A 496 -12.53 16.00 -25.73
C LEU A 496 -13.04 17.00 -24.66
N LYS A 497 -12.13 17.72 -24.00
CA LYS A 497 -12.43 18.95 -23.26
C LYS A 497 -11.92 20.19 -24.02
N PRO A 498 -12.80 21.09 -24.48
CA PRO A 498 -12.40 22.39 -25.06
C PRO A 498 -11.69 23.30 -24.04
N GLY A 499 -10.90 24.27 -24.51
CA GLY A 499 -10.44 25.42 -23.70
C GLY A 499 -9.06 25.32 -23.03
N ASP A 500 -8.44 24.14 -22.98
CA ASP A 500 -7.18 23.95 -22.25
C ASP A 500 -5.92 24.49 -23.00
N PHE A 501 -5.99 24.80 -24.31
CA PHE A 501 -4.80 25.24 -25.09
C PHE A 501 -4.28 26.60 -24.64
N ASP A 502 -5.14 27.63 -24.61
CA ASP A 502 -4.74 28.98 -24.24
C ASP A 502 -4.32 29.05 -22.78
N ARG A 503 -5.05 28.32 -21.91
CA ARG A 503 -4.70 28.20 -20.50
C ARG A 503 -3.33 27.55 -20.31
N MET A 504 -2.99 26.50 -21.04
CA MET A 504 -1.68 25.86 -20.92
C MET A 504 -0.58 26.78 -21.44
N ASN A 505 -0.81 27.42 -22.58
CA ASN A 505 0.14 28.35 -23.18
C ASN A 505 0.35 29.63 -22.37
N SER A 506 -0.64 30.06 -21.59
CA SER A 506 -0.51 31.27 -20.76
C SER A 506 0.59 31.16 -19.72
N TYR A 507 0.92 29.95 -19.26
CA TYR A 507 2.02 29.72 -18.32
C TYR A 507 3.18 28.90 -18.88
N CYS A 508 3.03 28.19 -20.01
CA CYS A 508 4.10 27.40 -20.64
C CYS A 508 4.91 28.14 -21.71
N ASN A 509 4.65 29.42 -22.00
CA ASN A 509 5.41 30.22 -22.97
C ASN A 509 6.21 31.37 -22.32
N GLN A 510 6.62 31.20 -21.06
CA GLN A 510 7.16 32.29 -20.22
C GLN A 510 8.66 32.51 -20.41
N ILE A 511 9.44 31.42 -20.50
CA ILE A 511 10.90 31.48 -20.56
C ILE A 511 11.36 30.80 -21.85
N GLU A 512 12.38 31.36 -22.51
CA GLU A 512 13.07 30.68 -23.59
C GLU A 512 14.12 29.70 -23.02
N ASN A 513 14.03 28.43 -23.41
CA ASN A 513 15.01 27.40 -23.08
C ASN A 513 15.56 26.82 -24.40
N LEU A 514 16.88 26.94 -24.57
CA LEU A 514 17.59 26.51 -25.78
C LEU A 514 18.52 25.31 -25.54
N ASP A 515 18.45 24.69 -24.36
CA ASP A 515 19.39 23.65 -23.92
C ASP A 515 19.46 22.48 -24.93
N ILE A 516 18.32 22.08 -25.47
CA ILE A 516 18.20 20.97 -26.42
C ILE A 516 18.69 21.31 -27.83
N LEU A 517 18.77 22.59 -28.19
CA LEU A 517 19.14 23.00 -29.56
C LEU A 517 20.61 22.78 -29.86
N ALA A 518 21.46 22.56 -28.85
CA ALA A 518 22.87 22.20 -29.06
C ALA A 518 23.03 20.95 -29.94
N THR A 519 22.02 20.07 -29.98
CA THR A 519 22.06 18.81 -30.72
C THR A 519 21.36 18.88 -32.08
N ILE A 520 20.78 20.03 -32.47
CA ILE A 520 19.86 20.11 -33.63
C ILE A 520 20.53 19.74 -34.95
N SER A 521 21.78 20.17 -35.17
CA SER A 521 22.51 19.87 -36.40
C SER A 521 22.71 18.37 -36.57
N THR A 522 23.25 17.71 -35.53
CA THR A 522 23.46 16.26 -35.54
C THR A 522 22.16 15.48 -35.62
N LEU A 523 21.10 15.97 -34.96
CA LEU A 523 19.78 15.36 -35.05
C LEU A 523 19.23 15.41 -36.47
N ASN A 524 19.34 16.56 -37.15
CA ASN A 524 18.90 16.70 -38.54
C ASN A 524 19.64 15.73 -39.47
N ASP A 525 20.95 15.54 -39.29
CA ASP A 525 21.71 14.55 -40.07
C ASP A 525 21.17 13.12 -39.86
N LYS A 526 20.77 12.77 -38.63
CA LYS A 526 20.20 11.45 -38.30
C LYS A 526 18.78 11.29 -38.83
N ILE A 527 17.95 12.33 -38.73
CA ILE A 527 16.60 12.35 -39.32
C ILE A 527 16.69 12.15 -40.83
N ASP A 528 17.59 12.88 -41.48
CA ASP A 528 17.82 12.79 -42.93
C ASP A 528 18.28 11.40 -43.35
N PHE A 529 19.23 10.81 -42.62
CA PHE A 529 19.67 9.44 -42.83
C PHE A 529 18.51 8.42 -42.73
N ILE A 530 17.65 8.56 -41.73
CA ILE A 530 16.49 7.67 -41.57
C ILE A 530 15.53 7.85 -42.75
N TYR A 531 15.14 9.08 -43.08
CA TYR A 531 14.20 9.31 -44.18
C TYR A 531 14.74 8.87 -45.54
N GLN A 532 16.05 8.99 -45.78
CA GLN A 532 16.70 8.43 -46.97
C GLN A 532 16.58 6.91 -47.00
N SER A 533 16.75 6.25 -45.85
CA SER A 533 16.62 4.79 -45.72
C SER A 533 15.18 4.30 -45.87
N LEU A 534 14.18 5.17 -45.70
CA LEU A 534 12.77 4.87 -45.93
C LEU A 534 12.32 5.08 -47.39
N GLU A 535 13.22 5.55 -48.26
CA GLU A 535 13.03 5.82 -49.71
C GLU A 535 11.97 6.89 -50.05
N GLU A 536 11.51 7.69 -49.08
CA GLU A 536 10.32 8.55 -49.22
C GLU A 536 10.46 9.93 -48.53
N LYS A 537 11.69 10.45 -48.34
CA LYS A 537 11.96 11.71 -47.61
C LYS A 537 11.06 12.89 -48.03
N GLU A 538 10.88 13.09 -49.33
CA GLU A 538 10.13 14.25 -49.85
C GLU A 538 8.61 14.14 -49.65
N ALA A 539 8.09 12.91 -49.47
CA ALA A 539 6.65 12.67 -49.35
C ALA A 539 6.12 12.84 -47.92
N TYR A 540 6.92 12.47 -46.91
CA TYR A 540 6.48 12.47 -45.51
C TYR A 540 6.07 13.84 -44.96
N PRO A 541 6.84 14.94 -45.16
CA PRO A 541 6.46 16.26 -44.66
C PRO A 541 5.05 16.70 -45.09
N GLU A 542 4.73 16.52 -46.38
CA GLU A 542 3.43 16.92 -46.92
C GLU A 542 2.31 15.97 -46.48
N GLN A 543 2.59 14.67 -46.37
CA GLN A 543 1.63 13.69 -45.83
C GLN A 543 1.27 14.00 -44.37
N PHE A 544 2.26 14.31 -43.53
CA PHE A 544 2.04 14.65 -42.13
C PHE A 544 1.25 15.95 -42.00
N LYS A 545 1.62 16.97 -42.77
CA LYS A 545 0.90 18.24 -42.82
C LYS A 545 -0.55 18.04 -43.23
N THR A 546 -0.80 17.29 -44.29
CA THR A 546 -2.15 16.95 -44.76
C THR A 546 -2.95 16.23 -43.68
N PHE A 547 -2.37 15.20 -43.04
CA PHE A 547 -3.02 14.46 -41.97
C PHE A 547 -3.37 15.36 -40.78
N ILE A 548 -2.40 16.11 -40.24
CA ILE A 548 -2.60 17.01 -39.10
C ILE A 548 -3.65 18.09 -39.41
N GLN A 549 -3.60 18.71 -40.58
CA GLN A 549 -4.59 19.72 -40.97
C GLN A 549 -5.98 19.11 -41.15
N SER A 550 -6.08 17.91 -41.74
CA SER A 550 -7.36 17.21 -41.87
C SER A 550 -7.97 16.82 -40.52
N GLU A 551 -7.17 16.34 -39.57
CA GLU A 551 -7.64 16.00 -38.23
C GLU A 551 -7.97 17.26 -37.42
N ALA A 552 -7.20 18.33 -37.55
CA ALA A 552 -7.52 19.63 -36.95
C ALA A 552 -8.83 20.21 -37.51
N ALA A 553 -9.07 20.09 -38.82
CA ALA A 553 -10.33 20.46 -39.46
C ALA A 553 -11.48 19.54 -39.03
N ARG A 554 -11.23 18.24 -38.86
CA ARG A 554 -12.21 17.28 -38.31
C ARG A 554 -12.57 17.64 -36.88
N TYR A 555 -11.59 18.01 -36.05
CA TYR A 555 -11.82 18.53 -34.71
C TYR A 555 -12.69 19.78 -34.76
N ASP A 556 -12.33 20.77 -35.59
CA ASP A 556 -13.10 22.00 -35.72
C ASP A 556 -14.50 21.73 -36.25
N SER A 557 -14.68 20.76 -37.15
CA SER A 557 -15.99 20.32 -37.64
C SER A 557 -16.80 19.64 -36.53
N LEU A 558 -16.18 18.78 -35.72
CA LEU A 558 -16.85 18.17 -34.56
C LEU A 558 -17.22 19.20 -33.50
N VAL A 559 -16.39 20.23 -33.30
CA VAL A 559 -16.64 21.35 -32.37
C VAL A 559 -17.67 22.35 -32.95
N LYS A 560 -17.65 22.63 -34.25
CA LYS A 560 -18.64 23.50 -34.92
C LYS A 560 -19.99 22.80 -35.08
N ASN A 561 -20.01 21.52 -35.47
CA ASN A 561 -21.24 20.71 -35.54
C ASN A 561 -21.77 20.32 -34.15
N SER A 562 -21.01 20.59 -33.08
CA SER A 562 -21.54 20.60 -31.71
C SER A 562 -22.20 21.94 -31.31
N THR A 563 -22.38 22.87 -32.25
CA THR A 563 -23.24 24.05 -32.10
C THR A 563 -23.97 24.33 -33.44
N PRO A 564 -25.16 23.73 -33.68
CA PRO A 564 -26.35 23.93 -32.85
C PRO A 564 -26.52 22.77 -31.88
N ILE A 565 -26.96 23.08 -30.67
CA ILE A 565 -27.15 22.15 -29.55
C ILE A 565 -27.88 20.89 -30.04
N ASN A 566 -27.11 19.84 -30.27
CA ASN A 566 -27.65 18.56 -30.68
C ASN A 566 -28.27 17.91 -29.45
N LYS A 567 -29.61 17.90 -29.39
CA LYS A 567 -30.40 17.29 -28.31
C LYS A 567 -30.02 15.83 -28.00
N ALA A 568 -29.29 15.16 -28.90
CA ALA A 568 -28.85 13.77 -28.75
C ALA A 568 -27.49 13.59 -28.02
N THR A 569 -26.59 14.57 -28.02
CA THR A 569 -25.26 14.49 -27.36
C THR A 569 -25.12 15.38 -26.13
N MET A 570 -26.15 16.16 -25.79
CA MET A 570 -26.29 16.71 -24.46
C MET A 570 -26.09 15.57 -23.45
N PRO A 571 -25.22 15.74 -22.44
CA PRO A 571 -25.25 14.81 -21.32
C PRO A 571 -26.70 14.71 -20.88
N LYS A 572 -27.22 13.49 -20.75
CA LYS A 572 -28.58 13.29 -20.26
C LYS A 572 -28.64 13.84 -18.85
N ILE A 573 -28.95 15.13 -18.72
CA ILE A 573 -29.18 15.78 -17.45
C ILE A 573 -30.51 15.22 -16.96
N SER A 574 -30.41 14.23 -16.08
CA SER A 574 -31.54 13.62 -15.39
C SER A 574 -32.38 14.73 -14.76
N LYS A 575 -33.71 14.63 -14.82
CA LYS A 575 -34.62 15.53 -14.07
C LYS A 575 -34.59 15.26 -12.56
N ILE A 576 -33.89 14.20 -12.16
CA ILE A 576 -33.77 13.73 -10.78
C ILE A 576 -32.29 13.74 -10.40
N PRO A 577 -31.91 14.28 -9.23
CA PRO A 577 -30.53 14.24 -8.74
C PRO A 577 -30.00 12.79 -8.67
N LEU A 578 -28.69 12.63 -8.86
CA LEU A 578 -28.02 11.34 -8.77
C LEU A 578 -27.66 10.95 -7.32
N TRP A 579 -28.44 11.43 -6.35
CA TRP A 579 -28.29 11.12 -4.91
C TRP A 579 -29.03 9.84 -4.53
N ALA A 580 -28.80 9.36 -3.31
CA ALA A 580 -29.61 8.28 -2.74
C ALA A 580 -31.10 8.70 -2.74
N PRO A 581 -32.04 7.88 -3.25
CA PRO A 581 -33.46 8.26 -3.38
C PRO A 581 -34.11 8.77 -2.08
N GLU A 582 -33.71 8.20 -0.95
CA GLU A 582 -34.18 8.58 0.38
C GLU A 582 -33.68 9.98 0.79
N ALA A 583 -32.45 10.33 0.38
CA ALA A 583 -31.90 11.67 0.57
C ALA A 583 -32.68 12.71 -0.26
N VAL A 584 -33.04 12.36 -1.50
CA VAL A 584 -33.88 13.21 -2.36
C VAL A 584 -35.23 13.48 -1.69
N GLY A 585 -35.88 12.45 -1.14
CA GLY A 585 -37.14 12.60 -0.41
C GLY A 585 -37.01 13.54 0.80
N LYS A 586 -35.90 13.45 1.53
CA LYS A 586 -35.67 14.26 2.74
C LYS A 586 -35.34 15.72 2.45
N ILE A 587 -34.59 15.98 1.38
CA ILE A 587 -34.35 17.35 0.90
C ILE A 587 -35.65 17.95 0.36
N SER A 588 -36.47 17.17 -0.35
CA SER A 588 -37.80 17.60 -0.82
C SER A 588 -38.68 18.08 0.33
N GLU A 589 -38.80 17.25 1.36
CA GLU A 589 -39.57 17.55 2.57
C GLU A 589 -39.08 18.83 3.27
N PHE A 590 -37.76 19.00 3.38
CA PHE A 590 -37.14 20.19 3.96
C PHE A 590 -37.47 21.49 3.18
N LEU A 591 -37.45 21.42 1.84
CA LEU A 591 -37.71 22.57 0.96
C LEU A 591 -39.20 22.89 0.84
N MET A 592 -40.08 21.88 0.82
CA MET A 592 -41.54 22.09 0.80
C MET A 592 -42.04 22.84 2.04
N GLY A 593 -41.35 22.70 3.18
CA GLY A 593 -41.64 23.45 4.41
C GLY A 593 -41.04 24.86 4.47
N ARG A 594 -40.27 25.30 3.45
CA ARG A 594 -39.52 26.56 3.45
C ARG A 594 -39.64 27.29 2.11
N PRO A 595 -40.74 28.02 1.87
CA PRO A 595 -40.86 28.84 0.67
C PRO A 595 -39.76 29.91 0.65
N LYS A 596 -39.19 30.15 -0.53
CA LYS A 596 -38.03 31.01 -0.80
C LYS A 596 -36.77 30.63 -0.02
N ALA A 597 -36.57 29.34 0.26
CA ALA A 597 -35.33 28.88 0.87
C ALA A 597 -34.13 29.28 0.00
N LYS A 598 -33.08 29.79 0.64
CA LYS A 598 -31.83 30.17 -0.03
C LYS A 598 -30.94 28.95 -0.16
N VAL A 599 -30.60 28.59 -1.39
CA VAL A 599 -29.87 27.36 -1.68
C VAL A 599 -28.57 27.69 -2.43
N LEU A 600 -27.45 27.17 -1.93
CA LEU A 600 -26.17 27.19 -2.63
C LEU A 600 -25.79 25.78 -3.05
N GLU A 601 -25.47 25.60 -4.32
CA GLU A 601 -25.01 24.34 -4.88
C GLU A 601 -23.61 24.51 -5.47
N PHE A 602 -22.67 23.68 -5.01
CA PHE A 602 -21.37 23.51 -5.64
C PHE A 602 -21.41 22.28 -6.53
N GLY A 603 -21.35 22.48 -7.85
CA GLY A 603 -21.50 21.44 -8.87
C GLY A 603 -22.94 21.37 -9.38
N SER A 604 -23.16 21.83 -10.60
CA SER A 604 -24.51 21.99 -11.18
C SER A 604 -24.93 20.75 -12.00
N GLY A 605 -26.23 20.53 -12.22
CA GLY A 605 -26.71 19.44 -13.05
C GLY A 605 -28.18 19.08 -12.86
N GLY A 606 -28.46 17.78 -12.71
CA GLY A 606 -29.83 17.29 -12.53
C GLY A 606 -30.45 17.75 -11.21
N SER A 607 -29.61 17.90 -10.18
CA SER A 607 -29.94 18.53 -8.92
C SER A 607 -30.37 19.98 -9.08
N THR A 608 -29.71 20.78 -9.91
CA THR A 608 -30.11 22.17 -10.22
C THR A 608 -31.53 22.24 -10.79
N ILE A 609 -31.84 21.40 -11.78
CA ILE A 609 -33.18 21.36 -12.39
C ILE A 609 -34.21 20.90 -11.36
N TRP A 610 -33.89 19.89 -10.56
CA TRP A 610 -34.80 19.39 -9.54
C TRP A 610 -35.05 20.42 -8.44
N LEU A 611 -34.01 21.09 -7.93
CA LEU A 611 -34.12 22.16 -6.93
C LEU A 611 -34.96 23.34 -7.46
N SER A 612 -34.82 23.67 -8.76
CA SER A 612 -35.62 24.74 -9.38
C SER A 612 -37.13 24.46 -9.43
N SER A 613 -37.56 23.22 -9.20
CA SER A 613 -38.99 22.88 -9.11
C SER A 613 -39.63 23.30 -7.78
N TYR A 614 -38.83 23.71 -6.79
CA TYR A 614 -39.29 24.24 -5.52
C TYR A 614 -39.25 25.77 -5.54
N ASP A 615 -40.00 26.41 -4.65
CA ASP A 615 -39.94 27.85 -4.42
C ASP A 615 -38.67 28.19 -3.63
N VAL A 616 -37.54 28.33 -4.33
CA VAL A 616 -36.20 28.56 -3.75
C VAL A 616 -35.48 29.70 -4.47
N ASP A 617 -34.55 30.35 -3.76
CA ASP A 617 -33.55 31.24 -4.34
C ASP A 617 -32.27 30.44 -4.53
N LEU A 618 -32.12 29.85 -5.73
CA LEU A 618 -31.07 28.89 -6.04
C LEU A 618 -29.88 29.56 -6.72
N ILE A 619 -28.69 29.37 -6.13
CA ILE A 619 -27.41 29.69 -6.74
C ILE A 619 -26.65 28.39 -6.99
N SER A 620 -26.35 28.10 -8.25
CA SER A 620 -25.62 26.89 -8.65
C SER A 620 -24.31 27.25 -9.31
N ILE A 621 -23.21 26.73 -8.77
CA ILE A 621 -21.85 27.05 -9.22
C ILE A 621 -21.32 25.91 -10.08
N GLU A 622 -20.86 26.27 -11.28
CA GLU A 622 -20.24 25.34 -12.21
C GLU A 622 -18.84 25.80 -12.62
N HIS A 623 -17.91 24.85 -12.62
CA HIS A 623 -16.51 25.06 -12.99
C HIS A 623 -16.18 24.55 -14.39
N ASP A 624 -16.99 23.63 -14.93
CA ASP A 624 -16.83 23.14 -16.30
C ASP A 624 -17.67 24.00 -17.26
N GLN A 625 -16.98 24.80 -18.08
CA GLN A 625 -17.63 25.74 -18.99
C GLN A 625 -18.59 25.06 -19.98
N THR A 626 -18.25 23.84 -20.42
CA THR A 626 -19.07 23.09 -21.38
C THR A 626 -20.36 22.61 -20.70
N TRP A 627 -20.26 22.12 -19.46
CA TRP A 627 -21.42 21.72 -18.66
C TRP A 627 -22.30 22.90 -18.28
N PHE A 628 -21.69 24.03 -17.92
CA PHE A 628 -22.38 25.29 -17.63
C PHE A 628 -23.24 25.73 -18.82
N SER A 629 -22.64 25.82 -20.02
CA SER A 629 -23.38 26.21 -21.23
C SER A 629 -24.50 25.23 -21.58
N ALA A 630 -24.28 23.92 -21.40
CA ALA A 630 -25.30 22.90 -21.63
C ALA A 630 -26.48 23.02 -20.64
N LEU A 631 -26.21 23.23 -19.36
CA LEU A 631 -27.24 23.40 -18.35
C LEU A 631 -27.98 24.73 -18.53
N GLN A 632 -27.28 25.83 -18.84
CA GLN A 632 -27.89 27.13 -19.11
C GLN A 632 -28.90 27.04 -20.26
N SER A 633 -28.51 26.42 -21.38
CA SER A 633 -29.41 26.18 -22.50
C SER A 633 -30.63 25.33 -22.11
N LYS A 634 -30.45 24.33 -21.23
CA LYS A 634 -31.55 23.48 -20.76
C LYS A 634 -32.52 24.21 -19.82
N LEU A 635 -32.01 25.12 -18.99
CA LEU A 635 -32.84 26.00 -18.15
C LEU A 635 -33.67 26.96 -19.02
N GLU A 636 -33.05 27.56 -20.03
CA GLU A 636 -33.74 28.41 -21.02
C GLU A 636 -34.82 27.64 -21.80
N GLU A 637 -34.49 26.44 -22.29
CA GLU A 637 -35.43 25.56 -23.02
C GLU A 637 -36.65 25.21 -22.16
N GLN A 638 -36.44 24.94 -20.86
CA GLN A 638 -37.50 24.62 -19.90
C GLN A 638 -38.16 25.86 -19.29
N LYS A 639 -37.73 27.07 -19.67
CA LYS A 639 -38.21 28.35 -19.15
C LYS A 639 -38.09 28.44 -17.62
N ILE A 640 -37.02 27.86 -17.06
CA ILE A 640 -36.70 27.91 -15.63
C ILE A 640 -35.89 29.17 -15.38
N SER A 641 -36.43 30.10 -14.60
CA SER A 641 -35.84 31.43 -14.35
C SER A 641 -35.46 31.70 -12.89
N ASN A 642 -35.81 30.81 -11.97
CA ASN A 642 -35.53 30.90 -10.53
C ASN A 642 -34.16 30.30 -10.14
N VAL A 643 -33.21 30.27 -11.08
CA VAL A 643 -31.85 29.73 -10.89
C VAL A 643 -30.82 30.77 -11.32
N SER A 644 -29.95 31.15 -10.39
CA SER A 644 -28.73 31.90 -10.66
C SER A 644 -27.59 30.93 -10.92
N LEU A 645 -27.45 30.48 -12.17
CA LEU A 645 -26.34 29.62 -12.58
C LEU A 645 -25.08 30.47 -12.81
N LEU A 646 -23.99 30.17 -12.10
CA LEU A 646 -22.74 30.95 -12.14
C LEU A 646 -21.56 30.09 -12.59
N TYR A 647 -20.86 30.55 -13.63
CA TYR A 647 -19.58 29.98 -14.04
C TYR A 647 -18.45 30.54 -13.17
N ARG A 648 -17.64 29.66 -12.58
CA ARG A 648 -16.45 30.03 -11.78
C ARG A 648 -15.33 29.02 -11.97
N GLU A 649 -14.16 29.50 -12.37
CA GLU A 649 -12.96 28.68 -12.39
C GLU A 649 -12.47 28.37 -10.98
N LYS A 650 -11.67 27.31 -10.85
CA LYS A 650 -11.04 26.95 -9.57
C LYS A 650 -10.04 28.03 -9.13
N PRO A 651 -9.98 28.39 -7.82
CA PRO A 651 -10.75 27.82 -6.70
C PRO A 651 -12.14 28.45 -6.55
N TYR A 652 -13.19 27.76 -7.03
CA TYR A 652 -14.54 28.31 -7.08
C TYR A 652 -15.26 28.29 -5.73
N PHE A 653 -14.75 27.51 -4.76
CA PHE A 653 -15.29 27.50 -3.39
C PHE A 653 -15.21 28.87 -2.70
N LYS A 654 -14.30 29.75 -3.13
CA LYS A 654 -14.15 31.10 -2.58
C LYS A 654 -15.38 31.99 -2.77
N ILE A 655 -16.27 31.64 -3.69
CA ILE A 655 -17.53 32.38 -3.84
C ILE A 655 -18.37 32.35 -2.56
N ALA A 656 -18.19 31.36 -1.68
CA ALA A 656 -18.83 31.33 -0.37
C ALA A 656 -18.49 32.57 0.48
N ASP A 657 -17.30 33.17 0.28
CA ASP A 657 -16.85 34.35 1.02
C ASP A 657 -17.63 35.62 0.62
N GLU A 658 -18.26 35.62 -0.56
CA GLU A 658 -19.11 36.73 -1.02
C GLU A 658 -20.45 36.80 -0.26
N PHE A 659 -20.79 35.74 0.47
CA PHE A 659 -22.04 35.65 1.23
C PHE A 659 -21.79 35.83 2.74
N PRO A 660 -22.71 36.48 3.46
CA PRO A 660 -22.62 36.61 4.90
C PRO A 660 -22.77 35.24 5.60
N ASP A 661 -22.35 35.17 6.85
CA ASP A 661 -22.60 34.00 7.69
C ASP A 661 -24.12 33.81 7.90
N HIS A 662 -24.55 32.57 8.09
CA HIS A 662 -25.96 32.19 8.26
C HIS A 662 -26.89 32.68 7.12
N HIS A 663 -26.41 32.63 5.87
CA HIS A 663 -27.16 33.09 4.70
C HIS A 663 -28.04 32.02 4.06
N PHE A 664 -27.59 30.77 4.01
CA PHE A 664 -28.23 29.71 3.23
C PHE A 664 -29.03 28.74 4.09
N ASP A 665 -30.24 28.39 3.65
CA ASP A 665 -31.06 27.34 4.27
C ASP A 665 -30.54 25.93 3.92
N LEU A 666 -29.95 25.78 2.73
CA LEU A 666 -29.35 24.55 2.24
C LEU A 666 -28.07 24.85 1.47
N ILE A 667 -26.99 24.14 1.80
CA ILE A 667 -25.77 24.10 0.98
C ILE A 667 -25.52 22.67 0.53
N LEU A 668 -25.31 22.51 -0.76
CA LEU A 668 -25.09 21.23 -1.41
C LEU A 668 -23.67 21.18 -2.00
N VAL A 669 -22.94 20.11 -1.71
CA VAL A 669 -21.58 19.88 -2.20
C VAL A 669 -21.56 18.61 -3.05
N ASP A 670 -21.70 18.78 -4.36
CA ASP A 670 -21.68 17.70 -5.36
C ASP A 670 -20.69 17.95 -6.52
N GLY A 671 -19.82 18.95 -6.38
CA GLY A 671 -18.84 19.34 -7.38
C GLY A 671 -17.45 18.72 -7.19
N ARG A 672 -16.42 19.54 -7.42
CA ARG A 672 -15.01 19.29 -7.09
C ARG A 672 -14.63 20.00 -5.78
N ASP A 673 -13.37 19.85 -5.35
CA ASP A 673 -12.78 20.57 -4.19
C ASP A 673 -13.70 20.53 -2.95
N ARG A 674 -14.26 19.34 -2.68
CA ARG A 674 -15.40 19.19 -1.76
C ARG A 674 -15.02 19.51 -0.32
N ASN A 675 -13.78 19.23 0.10
CA ASN A 675 -13.31 19.57 1.44
C ASN A 675 -13.28 21.09 1.64
N GLU A 676 -12.77 21.81 0.65
CA GLU A 676 -12.64 23.25 0.63
C GLU A 676 -14.02 23.93 0.52
N CYS A 677 -14.93 23.38 -0.31
CA CYS A 677 -16.32 23.81 -0.36
C CYS A 677 -17.01 23.70 1.01
N ILE A 678 -16.83 22.57 1.71
CA ILE A 678 -17.40 22.35 3.05
C ILE A 678 -16.82 23.37 4.04
N GLN A 679 -15.49 23.52 4.07
CA GLN A 679 -14.80 24.42 4.98
C GLN A 679 -15.25 25.88 4.79
N ALA A 680 -15.34 26.35 3.55
CA ALA A 680 -15.75 27.71 3.23
C ALA A 680 -17.24 27.96 3.53
N SER A 681 -18.06 26.91 3.46
CA SER A 681 -19.52 27.04 3.52
C SER A 681 -20.14 26.79 4.89
N LEU A 682 -19.41 26.17 5.83
CA LEU A 682 -19.98 25.74 7.12
C LEU A 682 -20.65 26.88 7.89
N LYS A 683 -19.99 28.03 8.00
CA LYS A 683 -20.52 29.23 8.67
C LYS A 683 -21.64 29.91 7.88
N LYS A 684 -21.76 29.60 6.59
CA LYS A 684 -22.74 30.21 5.68
C LYS A 684 -24.11 29.55 5.79
N VAL A 685 -24.20 28.35 6.35
CA VAL A 685 -25.48 27.67 6.60
C VAL A 685 -26.20 28.34 7.77
N LYS A 686 -27.51 28.58 7.64
CA LYS A 686 -28.38 29.08 8.70
C LYS A 686 -28.47 28.08 9.85
N ASN A 687 -28.81 28.61 11.02
CA ASN A 687 -29.24 27.78 12.12
C ASN A 687 -30.54 27.02 11.75
N GLY A 688 -30.52 25.70 11.84
CA GLY A 688 -31.60 24.82 11.37
C GLY A 688 -31.56 24.52 9.87
N GLY A 689 -30.47 24.89 9.19
CA GLY A 689 -30.23 24.63 7.78
C GLY A 689 -29.54 23.29 7.52
N LEU A 690 -29.42 22.92 6.24
CA LEU A 690 -28.79 21.67 5.82
C LEU A 690 -27.46 21.90 5.11
N LEU A 691 -26.52 20.99 5.35
CA LEU A 691 -25.35 20.83 4.50
C LEU A 691 -25.33 19.39 3.96
N VAL A 692 -25.28 19.24 2.64
CA VAL A 692 -25.37 17.94 1.96
C VAL A 692 -24.06 17.64 1.24
N LEU A 693 -23.50 16.45 1.48
CA LEU A 693 -22.36 15.93 0.73
C LEU A 693 -22.76 14.65 0.02
N ASP A 694 -22.67 14.65 -1.31
CA ASP A 694 -22.78 13.41 -2.09
C ASP A 694 -21.45 12.65 -2.11
N ASP A 695 -21.48 11.35 -2.40
CA ASP A 695 -20.33 10.45 -2.32
C ASP A 695 -19.50 10.60 -1.03
N ALA A 696 -20.17 10.83 0.09
CA ALA A 696 -19.56 11.15 1.38
C ALA A 696 -18.61 10.03 1.90
N GLN A 697 -18.86 8.77 1.55
CA GLN A 697 -18.06 7.60 1.94
C GLN A 697 -16.61 7.64 1.42
N ARG A 698 -16.31 8.45 0.39
CA ARG A 698 -14.96 8.50 -0.20
C ARG A 698 -13.95 9.06 0.80
N THR A 699 -12.84 8.33 0.99
CA THR A 699 -11.76 8.67 1.94
C THR A 699 -11.12 10.04 1.67
N ARG A 700 -11.03 10.46 0.40
CA ARG A 700 -10.51 11.77 0.01
C ARG A 700 -11.32 12.95 0.57
N TYR A 701 -12.56 12.75 1.00
CA TYR A 701 -13.41 13.79 1.60
C TYR A 701 -13.44 13.76 3.13
N ARG A 702 -12.56 12.96 3.74
CA ARG A 702 -12.49 12.81 5.20
C ARG A 702 -12.27 14.15 5.90
N VAL A 703 -11.37 14.99 5.39
CA VAL A 703 -11.06 16.29 6.02
C VAL A 703 -12.29 17.18 6.14
N GLY A 704 -13.06 17.34 5.06
CA GLY A 704 -14.31 18.10 5.08
C GLY A 704 -15.39 17.45 5.95
N ARG A 705 -15.51 16.12 5.92
CA ARG A 705 -16.46 15.40 6.79
C ARG A 705 -16.17 15.58 8.27
N ASN A 706 -14.89 15.57 8.66
CA ASN A 706 -14.50 15.77 10.05
C ASN A 706 -14.95 17.13 10.58
N LEU A 707 -14.97 18.18 9.73
CA LEU A 707 -15.50 19.50 10.11
C LEU A 707 -17.00 19.48 10.41
N LEU A 708 -17.71 18.46 9.92
CA LEU A 708 -19.15 18.31 10.05
C LEU A 708 -19.55 17.28 11.13
N GLU A 709 -18.61 16.54 11.72
CA GLU A 709 -18.90 15.49 12.70
C GLU A 709 -19.60 16.00 13.96
N ALA A 710 -19.43 17.29 14.29
CA ALA A 710 -20.11 17.94 15.40
C ALA A 710 -21.63 18.13 15.17
N PHE A 711 -22.14 17.97 13.94
CA PHE A 711 -23.54 18.19 13.60
C PHE A 711 -24.28 16.86 13.40
N PRO A 712 -25.56 16.75 13.85
CA PRO A 712 -26.37 15.58 13.55
C PRO A 712 -26.39 15.32 12.05
N SER A 713 -26.25 14.05 11.66
CA SER A 713 -26.30 13.68 10.25
C SER A 713 -27.04 12.39 10.00
N VAL A 714 -27.62 12.27 8.80
CA VAL A 714 -28.23 11.04 8.32
C VAL A 714 -27.49 10.61 7.06
N ARG A 715 -27.07 9.35 7.02
CA ARG A 715 -26.45 8.73 5.86
C ARG A 715 -27.49 7.92 5.11
N TYR A 716 -27.62 8.20 3.83
CA TYR A 716 -28.48 7.44 2.93
C TYR A 716 -27.59 6.61 2.02
N HIS A 717 -27.83 5.30 2.03
CA HIS A 717 -27.03 4.35 1.27
C HIS A 717 -27.89 3.67 0.20
N HIS A 718 -27.45 3.80 -1.04
CA HIS A 718 -27.91 3.03 -2.19
C HIS A 718 -26.70 2.27 -2.75
N PRO A 719 -26.85 1.10 -3.41
CA PRO A 719 -25.73 0.29 -3.93
C PRO A 719 -24.69 1.02 -4.78
N HIS A 720 -25.03 2.19 -5.31
CA HIS A 720 -24.17 3.02 -6.16
C HIS A 720 -24.11 4.50 -5.76
N ARG A 721 -24.81 4.91 -4.69
CA ARG A 721 -24.94 6.33 -4.30
C ARG A 721 -24.93 6.47 -2.80
N HIS A 722 -24.21 7.46 -2.29
CA HIS A 722 -24.01 7.64 -0.87
C HIS A 722 -24.09 9.13 -0.55
N THR A 723 -25.25 9.55 -0.07
CA THR A 723 -25.50 10.95 0.25
C THR A 723 -25.62 11.09 1.76
N GLN A 724 -24.86 12.00 2.35
CA GLN A 724 -24.95 12.31 3.76
C GLN A 724 -25.45 13.75 3.93
N ILE A 725 -26.39 13.93 4.85
CA ILE A 725 -27.02 15.21 5.15
C ILE A 725 -26.71 15.56 6.60
N TRP A 726 -26.17 16.75 6.83
CA TRP A 726 -25.94 17.31 8.17
C TRP A 726 -26.96 18.41 8.46
N PHE A 727 -27.47 18.42 9.69
CA PHE A 727 -28.38 19.43 10.22
C PHE A 727 -27.58 20.45 11.00
N ILE A 728 -27.37 21.61 10.41
CA ILE A 728 -26.52 22.65 10.99
C ILE A 728 -27.32 23.43 12.02
N ARG A 729 -26.84 23.42 13.26
CA ARG A 729 -27.41 24.19 14.37
C ARG A 729 -26.29 24.94 15.06
N HIS A 730 -26.26 26.25 14.88
CA HIS A 730 -25.24 27.14 15.48
C HIS A 730 -25.63 27.61 16.88
N ASP A 731 -26.92 27.50 17.23
CA ASP A 731 -27.48 27.86 18.54
C ASP A 731 -27.39 26.72 19.57
N LEU A 732 -27.14 25.50 19.11
CA LEU A 732 -26.97 24.34 19.96
C LEU A 732 -25.50 24.24 20.35
N ASN A 733 -25.20 24.44 21.64
CA ASN A 733 -24.05 23.77 22.27
C ASN A 733 -24.28 22.28 22.05
N CYS A 734 -23.61 21.67 21.06
CA CYS A 734 -23.94 20.39 20.42
C CYS A 734 -24.47 19.29 21.36
N ARG A 735 -25.74 19.41 21.76
CA ARG A 735 -26.54 18.45 22.50
C ARG A 735 -27.94 18.95 22.81
N THR A 736 -28.90 18.56 21.99
CA THR A 736 -30.28 18.14 22.32
C THR A 736 -31.13 18.38 21.08
N LEU A 737 -31.77 17.31 20.61
CA LEU A 737 -33.10 17.24 20.01
C LEU A 737 -33.20 15.88 19.31
N ALA A 738 -33.37 14.85 20.12
CA ALA A 738 -34.39 13.89 19.77
C ALA A 738 -35.74 14.60 19.91
N VAL A 739 -36.60 14.42 18.91
CA VAL A 739 -38.02 14.81 18.83
C VAL A 739 -38.27 16.30 18.56
N ASP A 740 -38.28 16.65 17.28
CA ASP A 740 -39.48 17.19 16.62
C ASP A 740 -39.33 16.92 15.11
N ASN A 741 -39.87 15.78 14.70
CA ASN A 741 -40.06 15.44 13.29
C ASN A 741 -41.34 16.16 12.83
N PRO A 742 -41.29 17.21 11.97
CA PRO A 742 -42.49 17.89 11.51
C PRO A 742 -43.27 17.06 10.47
N PHE A 743 -42.77 15.88 10.09
CA PHE A 743 -43.34 15.06 9.03
C PHE A 743 -43.31 13.56 9.41
N GLY A 744 -44.07 13.18 10.44
CA GLY A 744 -44.64 11.81 10.51
C GLY A 744 -45.68 11.69 9.40
N ASN A 745 -45.88 10.59 8.66
CA ASN A 745 -45.77 9.15 8.85
C ASN A 745 -45.77 8.55 7.40
N LYS A 746 -45.30 7.36 7.03
CA LYS A 746 -45.31 6.01 7.61
C LYS A 746 -44.25 5.21 6.83
N ILE A 747 -43.24 4.68 7.48
CA ILE A 747 -42.61 3.43 7.04
C ILE A 747 -42.93 2.45 8.16
N GLU A 748 -43.53 1.32 7.80
CA GLU A 748 -44.07 0.35 8.73
C GLU A 748 -43.01 -0.11 9.74
N THR A 749 -43.29 0.23 10.98
CA THR A 749 -43.01 -0.50 12.21
C THR A 749 -42.25 -1.81 12.04
N VAL A 750 -40.94 -1.76 12.28
CA VAL A 750 -40.33 -2.72 13.20
C VAL A 750 -40.39 -2.05 14.56
N SER A 751 -41.33 -2.51 15.37
CA SER A 751 -41.45 -2.14 16.77
C SER A 751 -40.12 -2.28 17.48
N SER A 752 -39.72 -1.21 18.15
CA SER A 752 -39.09 -1.22 19.47
C SER A 752 -38.78 0.27 19.72
N GLU A 753 -39.43 0.98 20.64
CA GLU A 753 -38.98 0.91 22.05
C GLU A 753 -37.73 0.05 22.09
N GLN A 754 -36.58 0.59 21.63
CA GLN A 754 -35.32 -0.13 21.73
C GLN A 754 -35.34 -0.67 23.14
N SER A 755 -35.53 -1.98 23.24
CA SER A 755 -35.48 -2.65 24.51
C SER A 755 -34.04 -2.43 24.87
N VAL A 756 -33.80 -1.38 25.67
CA VAL A 756 -32.56 -1.19 26.39
C VAL A 756 -32.29 -2.58 26.91
N SER A 757 -31.22 -3.23 26.44
CA SER A 757 -31.03 -4.63 26.80
C SER A 757 -31.09 -4.71 28.32
N LEU A 758 -31.59 -5.82 28.89
CA LEU A 758 -31.68 -6.00 30.34
C LEU A 758 -30.37 -5.61 31.08
N ASP A 759 -29.24 -5.67 30.37
CA ASP A 759 -27.94 -5.21 30.82
C ASP A 759 -27.82 -3.69 30.97
N TRP A 760 -28.26 -2.90 29.99
CA TRP A 760 -28.28 -1.43 30.06
C TRP A 760 -29.36 -0.91 31.01
N GLU A 761 -30.49 -1.61 31.16
CA GLU A 761 -31.53 -1.20 32.12
C GLU A 761 -31.02 -1.19 33.57
N ARG A 762 -30.01 -2.02 33.87
CA ARG A 762 -29.44 -2.10 35.20
C ARG A 762 -28.73 -0.82 35.64
N ILE A 763 -28.22 0.00 34.72
CA ILE A 763 -27.53 1.24 35.12
C ILE A 763 -28.49 2.20 35.83
N PHE A 764 -29.77 2.19 35.43
CA PHE A 764 -30.80 3.05 36.01
C PHE A 764 -31.22 2.63 37.43
N LYS A 765 -30.75 1.47 37.91
CA LYS A 765 -30.95 1.02 39.29
C LYS A 765 -29.92 1.61 40.26
N GLN A 766 -28.91 2.32 39.75
CA GLN A 766 -27.88 2.98 40.55
C GLN A 766 -28.20 4.44 40.81
N ASN A 767 -27.78 4.95 41.96
CA ASN A 767 -27.79 6.38 42.27
C ASN A 767 -26.61 6.68 43.21
N PRO A 768 -25.58 7.44 42.77
CA PRO A 768 -25.39 8.00 41.43
C PRO A 768 -25.10 6.92 40.36
N ILE A 769 -25.37 7.21 39.09
CA ILE A 769 -25.05 6.33 37.96
C ILE A 769 -23.59 6.54 37.56
N ARG A 770 -22.78 5.48 37.71
CA ARG A 770 -21.33 5.52 37.52
C ARG A 770 -20.89 4.55 36.41
N LEU A 771 -20.40 5.09 35.30
CA LEU A 771 -19.90 4.30 34.16
C LEU A 771 -18.38 4.33 34.08
N TYR A 772 -17.78 3.18 33.78
CA TYR A 772 -16.35 3.02 33.66
C TYR A 772 -16.00 2.45 32.29
N ALA A 773 -15.09 3.08 31.56
CA ALA A 773 -14.56 2.58 30.31
C ALA A 773 -13.64 1.38 30.58
N GLY A 774 -13.92 0.24 29.98
CA GLY A 774 -13.11 -0.98 30.10
C GLY A 774 -13.42 -1.83 31.32
N SER A 775 -12.42 -2.60 31.75
CA SER A 775 -12.55 -3.58 32.82
C SER A 775 -12.38 -2.94 34.20
N LEU A 776 -13.29 -3.24 35.12
CA LEU A 776 -13.30 -2.67 36.47
C LEU A 776 -12.21 -3.27 37.39
N SER A 777 -11.51 -2.40 38.11
CA SER A 777 -10.65 -2.79 39.23
C SER A 777 -11.48 -3.36 40.39
N LYS A 778 -10.83 -4.10 41.31
CA LYS A 778 -11.51 -4.61 42.52
C LYS A 778 -12.14 -3.49 43.35
N GLN A 779 -11.50 -2.32 43.39
CA GLN A 779 -12.00 -1.16 44.12
C GLN A 779 -13.19 -0.52 43.39
N ALA A 780 -13.09 -0.32 42.07
CA ALA A 780 -14.21 0.23 41.28
C ALA A 780 -15.48 -0.66 41.36
N LYS A 781 -15.33 -1.98 41.43
CA LYS A 781 -16.47 -2.88 41.69
C LYS A 781 -17.11 -2.64 43.06
N LYS A 782 -16.29 -2.42 44.10
CA LYS A 782 -16.78 -2.12 45.46
C LYS A 782 -17.48 -0.77 45.53
N ASP A 783 -16.97 0.21 44.79
CA ASP A 783 -17.52 1.57 44.73
C ASP A 783 -18.76 1.67 43.81
N GLY A 784 -19.22 0.53 43.27
CA GLY A 784 -20.48 0.42 42.53
C GLY A 784 -20.40 0.86 41.07
N TRP A 785 -19.22 0.94 40.46
CA TRP A 785 -19.09 1.28 39.03
C TRP A 785 -19.60 0.15 38.12
N ILE A 786 -20.09 0.52 36.93
CA ILE A 786 -20.44 -0.41 35.86
C ILE A 786 -19.46 -0.25 34.71
N GLY A 787 -18.79 -1.34 34.32
CA GLY A 787 -17.79 -1.34 33.26
C GLY A 787 -18.40 -1.46 31.87
N LEU A 788 -17.85 -0.75 30.89
CA LEU A 788 -18.18 -0.83 29.46
C LEU A 788 -17.03 -1.53 28.75
N ALA A 789 -17.19 -2.81 28.41
CA ALA A 789 -16.10 -3.62 27.87
C ALA A 789 -16.51 -4.33 26.57
N PHE A 790 -15.54 -4.60 25.69
CA PHE A 790 -15.76 -5.35 24.44
C PHE A 790 -16.32 -6.76 24.66
N TYR A 791 -16.08 -7.34 25.84
CA TYR A 791 -16.58 -8.65 26.25
C TYR A 791 -17.22 -8.54 27.64
N LYS A 792 -18.42 -9.11 27.79
CA LYS A 792 -19.08 -9.24 29.09
C LYS A 792 -18.51 -10.46 29.82
N SER A 793 -17.56 -10.23 30.71
CA SER A 793 -16.89 -11.29 31.47
C SER A 793 -17.58 -11.64 32.79
N ASP A 794 -18.34 -10.71 33.36
CA ASP A 794 -19.07 -10.91 34.61
C ASP A 794 -20.31 -10.01 34.69
N GLN A 795 -21.03 -10.06 35.81
CA GLN A 795 -22.20 -9.23 36.00
C GLN A 795 -21.84 -7.74 36.02
N TRP A 796 -20.68 -7.29 36.46
CA TRP A 796 -20.37 -5.86 36.64
C TRP A 796 -20.11 -5.09 35.33
N HIS A 797 -20.09 -5.79 34.19
CA HIS A 797 -19.83 -5.19 32.88
C HIS A 797 -21.04 -5.26 31.95
N ILE A 798 -21.15 -4.24 31.11
CA ILE A 798 -22.02 -4.19 29.94
C ILE A 798 -21.13 -4.36 28.71
N LYS A 799 -21.55 -5.22 27.78
CA LYS A 799 -20.86 -5.35 26.50
C LYS A 799 -21.11 -4.10 25.68
N HIS A 800 -20.10 -3.25 25.50
CA HIS A 800 -20.20 -2.04 24.69
C HIS A 800 -18.89 -1.70 24.02
N ASP A 801 -18.98 -1.20 22.79
CA ASP A 801 -17.86 -0.64 22.04
C ASP A 801 -17.90 0.88 22.15
N LEU A 802 -16.88 1.48 22.76
CA LEU A 802 -16.79 2.92 23.00
C LEU A 802 -16.68 3.76 21.70
N THR A 803 -16.44 3.11 20.55
CA THR A 803 -16.49 3.72 19.22
C THR A 803 -17.89 3.73 18.61
N THR A 804 -18.89 3.29 19.37
CA THR A 804 -20.31 3.30 18.98
C THR A 804 -21.16 4.11 19.96
N PRO A 805 -22.27 4.73 19.48
CA PRO A 805 -23.16 5.50 20.33
C PRO A 805 -23.72 4.71 21.51
N PHE A 806 -23.83 5.36 22.67
CA PHE A 806 -24.33 4.74 23.89
C PHE A 806 -25.85 4.64 23.78
N PRO A 807 -26.47 3.46 23.94
CA PRO A 807 -27.90 3.23 23.72
C PRO A 807 -28.76 3.71 24.91
N ILE A 808 -28.47 4.92 25.40
CA ILE A 808 -29.07 5.55 26.56
C ILE A 808 -29.28 7.04 26.31
N LYS A 809 -30.24 7.64 27.03
CA LYS A 809 -30.63 9.05 26.86
C LYS A 809 -29.51 10.01 27.27
N ASP A 810 -29.59 11.23 26.76
CA ASP A 810 -28.68 12.32 27.12
C ASP A 810 -28.85 12.67 28.60
N GLY A 811 -27.75 13.11 29.25
CA GLY A 811 -27.83 13.74 30.56
C GLY A 811 -28.32 12.84 31.69
N ILE A 812 -27.96 11.55 31.69
CA ILE A 812 -28.38 10.59 32.72
C ILE A 812 -27.24 10.12 33.63
N ILE A 813 -25.98 10.19 33.20
CA ILE A 813 -24.81 9.68 33.91
C ILE A 813 -24.25 10.76 34.83
N ASP A 814 -23.99 10.38 36.08
CA ASP A 814 -23.44 11.27 37.10
C ASP A 814 -21.91 11.29 37.06
N CYS A 815 -21.29 10.11 36.89
CA CYS A 815 -19.85 9.95 36.83
C CYS A 815 -19.42 9.05 35.66
N PHE A 816 -18.38 9.48 34.94
CA PHE A 816 -17.69 8.65 33.94
C PHE A 816 -16.20 8.55 34.29
N GLN A 817 -15.62 7.36 34.17
CA GLN A 817 -14.18 7.18 34.36
C GLN A 817 -13.58 6.34 33.23
N ALA A 818 -12.39 6.70 32.77
CA ALA A 818 -11.56 5.88 31.90
C ALA A 818 -10.13 5.81 32.45
N GLU A 819 -9.62 4.61 32.71
CA GLU A 819 -8.23 4.36 33.08
C GLU A 819 -7.66 3.31 32.12
N ASP A 820 -6.60 3.65 31.41
CA ASP A 820 -5.87 2.77 30.48
C ASP A 820 -6.77 2.09 29.42
N VAL A 821 -7.60 2.89 28.75
CA VAL A 821 -8.52 2.41 27.70
C VAL A 821 -8.46 3.25 26.44
N LEU A 822 -8.41 4.58 26.57
CA LEU A 822 -8.55 5.47 25.41
C LEU A 822 -7.31 5.46 24.51
N GLU A 823 -6.15 5.04 25.01
CA GLU A 823 -4.93 4.81 24.22
C GLU A 823 -5.04 3.62 23.24
N HIS A 824 -6.05 2.78 23.43
CA HIS A 824 -6.39 1.67 22.54
C HIS A 824 -7.39 2.06 21.44
N ILE A 825 -7.94 3.27 21.49
CA ILE A 825 -8.89 3.80 20.51
C ILE A 825 -8.16 4.82 19.64
N GLU A 826 -8.35 4.76 18.32
CA GLU A 826 -7.73 5.69 17.39
C GLU A 826 -8.16 7.14 17.74
N PRO A 827 -7.25 8.13 17.75
CA PRO A 827 -7.59 9.51 18.09
C PRO A 827 -8.74 10.10 17.25
N ALA A 828 -8.92 9.62 16.02
CA ALA A 828 -10.05 9.98 15.17
C ALA A 828 -11.40 9.50 15.75
N ASP A 829 -11.47 8.27 16.25
CA ASP A 829 -12.69 7.70 16.84
C ASP A 829 -12.99 8.32 18.23
N LEU A 830 -11.95 8.71 18.97
CA LEU A 830 -12.11 9.48 20.21
C LEU A 830 -12.82 10.82 19.96
N LEU A 831 -12.40 11.56 18.92
CA LEU A 831 -13.01 12.84 18.54
C LEU A 831 -14.40 12.67 17.92
N ALA A 832 -14.57 11.66 17.05
CA ALA A 832 -15.79 11.49 16.28
C ALA A 832 -16.94 10.87 17.09
N VAL A 833 -16.64 10.00 18.06
CA VAL A 833 -17.67 9.23 18.77
C VAL A 833 -17.46 9.23 20.28
N THR A 834 -16.32 8.77 20.78
CA THR A 834 -16.18 8.46 22.21
C THR A 834 -16.34 9.70 23.11
N PHE A 835 -15.63 10.80 22.84
CA PHE A 835 -15.74 12.03 23.62
C PHE A 835 -17.09 12.75 23.46
N PRO A 836 -17.67 12.88 22.24
CA PRO A 836 -19.04 13.34 22.08
C PRO A 836 -20.06 12.52 22.86
N GLU A 837 -19.96 11.20 22.87
CA GLU A 837 -20.90 10.32 23.57
C GLU A 837 -20.73 10.35 25.08
N ILE A 838 -19.49 10.36 25.59
CA ILE A 838 -19.20 10.56 27.02
C ILE A 838 -19.81 11.89 27.45
N TYR A 839 -19.49 12.99 26.78
CA TYR A 839 -20.08 14.29 27.11
C TYR A 839 -21.62 14.16 27.11
N ARG A 840 -22.22 13.32 26.23
CA ARG A 840 -23.68 13.28 25.94
C ARG A 840 -24.49 12.68 27.02
N VAL A 841 -24.02 11.56 27.48
CA VAL A 841 -24.72 10.84 28.52
C VAL A 841 -24.52 11.51 29.88
N MET A 842 -23.51 12.37 30.06
CA MET A 842 -23.25 13.06 31.34
C MET A 842 -24.28 14.14 31.66
N LYS A 843 -24.71 14.23 32.92
CA LYS A 843 -25.52 15.34 33.46
C LYS A 843 -24.72 16.65 33.50
N PRO A 844 -25.38 17.82 33.44
CA PRO A 844 -24.77 19.08 33.88
C PRO A 844 -24.25 18.96 35.32
N GLY A 845 -23.07 19.49 35.60
CA GLY A 845 -22.32 19.28 36.85
C GLY A 845 -21.70 17.88 37.00
N GLY A 846 -21.88 17.00 36.01
CA GLY A 846 -21.37 15.63 36.02
C GLY A 846 -19.84 15.56 35.96
N PHE A 847 -19.28 14.51 36.56
CA PHE A 847 -17.85 14.33 36.76
C PHE A 847 -17.25 13.30 35.80
N ILE A 848 -16.15 13.65 35.12
CA ILE A 848 -15.42 12.74 34.23
C ILE A 848 -13.97 12.66 34.67
N ARG A 849 -13.44 11.47 34.92
CA ARG A 849 -12.01 11.24 35.18
C ARG A 849 -11.37 10.46 34.03
N ILE A 850 -10.33 11.04 33.43
CA ILE A 850 -9.53 10.38 32.40
C ILE A 850 -8.12 10.17 32.93
N SER A 851 -7.65 8.92 32.86
CA SER A 851 -6.29 8.50 33.19
C SER A 851 -5.69 7.71 32.03
N LEU A 852 -4.57 8.17 31.48
CA LEU A 852 -3.85 7.51 30.37
C LEU A 852 -2.35 7.43 30.67
N PRO A 853 -1.62 6.43 30.15
CA PRO A 853 -0.16 6.38 30.31
C PRO A 853 0.50 7.65 29.76
N ASP A 854 1.35 8.30 30.55
CA ASP A 854 2.10 9.47 30.10
C ASP A 854 3.43 9.02 29.48
N TYR A 855 3.55 9.06 28.15
CA TYR A 855 4.77 8.65 27.45
C TYR A 855 5.93 9.65 27.56
N ARG A 856 5.88 10.55 28.54
CA ARG A 856 7.04 11.29 29.07
C ARG A 856 7.64 10.68 30.33
N CYS A 857 6.94 9.73 30.97
CA CYS A 857 7.51 8.97 32.07
C CYS A 857 8.66 8.09 31.56
N ASP A 858 9.83 8.25 32.15
CA ASP A 858 11.04 7.46 31.85
C ASP A 858 10.78 5.95 31.84
N TYR A 859 10.06 5.43 32.84
CA TYR A 859 9.72 4.01 32.93
C TYR A 859 8.92 3.51 31.70
N LEU A 860 8.01 4.33 31.17
CA LEU A 860 7.21 3.99 29.98
C LEU A 860 8.02 4.18 28.70
N ILE A 861 8.85 5.21 28.63
CA ILE A 861 9.75 5.45 27.50
C ILE A 861 10.73 4.28 27.38
N ASP A 862 11.39 3.87 28.45
CA ASP A 862 12.49 2.90 28.43
C ASP A 862 12.06 1.51 27.95
N ARG A 863 10.83 1.11 28.26
CA ARG A 863 10.29 -0.17 27.80
C ARG A 863 9.82 -0.17 26.34
N CYS A 864 9.62 1.00 25.75
CA CYS A 864 9.08 1.12 24.39
C CYS A 864 10.12 0.88 23.31
N TRP A 865 9.67 0.32 22.19
CA TRP A 865 10.45 0.28 20.97
C TRP A 865 10.42 1.64 20.29
N LYS A 866 11.61 2.13 19.96
CA LYS A 866 11.83 3.43 19.34
C LYS A 866 12.51 3.26 18.00
N ASN A 867 12.17 4.10 17.03
CA ASN A 867 12.89 4.11 15.76
C ASN A 867 14.25 4.84 15.91
N GLU A 868 15.03 4.92 14.83
CA GLU A 868 16.35 5.58 14.82
C GLU A 868 16.31 7.06 15.23
N LYS A 869 15.14 7.71 15.17
CA LYS A 869 14.92 9.10 15.61
C LYS A 869 14.50 9.21 17.08
N GLY A 870 14.38 8.09 17.80
CA GLY A 870 13.91 8.04 19.17
C GLY A 870 12.38 8.11 19.32
N GLU A 871 11.62 8.05 18.24
CA GLU A 871 10.15 8.12 18.29
C GLU A 871 9.57 6.74 18.65
N ILE A 872 8.65 6.73 19.61
CA ILE A 872 7.97 5.50 20.06
C ILE A 872 7.00 5.04 18.95
N TYR A 873 7.14 3.78 18.54
CA TYR A 873 6.21 3.16 17.59
C TYR A 873 5.51 1.91 18.14
N TYR A 874 5.98 1.36 19.27
CA TYR A 874 5.36 0.21 19.90
C TYR A 874 5.70 0.11 21.40
N ASP A 875 4.70 -0.17 22.23
CA ASP A 875 4.86 -0.53 23.64
C ASP A 875 4.61 -2.03 23.83
N PRO A 876 5.66 -2.85 24.03
CA PRO A 876 5.51 -4.30 24.22
C PRO A 876 4.66 -4.71 25.42
N LEU A 877 4.48 -3.80 26.40
CA LEU A 877 3.65 -4.01 27.59
C LEU A 877 2.34 -3.22 27.55
N GLY A 878 2.02 -2.57 26.42
CA GLY A 878 0.76 -1.86 26.17
C GLY A 878 -0.32 -2.71 25.49
N GLY A 879 -0.16 -4.04 25.50
CA GLY A 879 -1.07 -4.97 24.82
C GLY A 879 -0.85 -5.07 23.30
N GLY A 880 -1.57 -5.99 22.65
CA GLY A 880 -1.43 -6.27 21.22
C GLY A 880 -0.07 -6.88 20.83
N LYS A 881 0.20 -6.95 19.52
CA LYS A 881 1.48 -7.35 18.92
C LYS A 881 1.85 -6.38 17.82
N TRP A 882 3.13 -6.09 17.65
CA TRP A 882 3.59 -5.32 16.50
C TRP A 882 3.48 -6.14 15.22
N ASP A 883 2.73 -5.64 14.24
CA ASP A 883 2.70 -6.18 12.88
C ASP A 883 3.74 -5.43 12.04
N ALA A 884 4.91 -6.05 11.85
CA ALA A 884 6.01 -5.46 11.09
C ALA A 884 5.66 -5.22 9.61
N LYS A 885 4.70 -5.97 9.05
CA LYS A 885 4.27 -5.87 7.65
C LYS A 885 3.31 -4.70 7.47
N LEU A 886 2.38 -4.50 8.41
CA LEU A 886 1.40 -3.41 8.38
C LEU A 886 1.87 -2.13 9.09
N LYS A 887 3.02 -2.18 9.77
CA LYS A 887 3.57 -1.09 10.61
C LYS A 887 2.55 -0.52 11.59
N ARG A 888 1.77 -1.40 12.22
CA ARG A 888 0.76 -1.04 13.23
C ARG A 888 0.70 -2.10 14.31
N VAL A 889 0.15 -1.74 15.47
CA VAL A 889 -0.18 -2.73 16.49
C VAL A 889 -1.43 -3.52 16.09
N THR A 890 -1.47 -4.81 16.36
CA THR A 890 -2.70 -5.61 16.22
C THR A 890 -3.76 -5.11 17.19
N PRO A 891 -5.06 -5.30 16.91
CA PRO A 891 -6.14 -4.91 17.81
C PRO A 891 -5.90 -5.36 19.26
N GLY A 892 -6.13 -4.45 20.21
CA GLY A 892 -5.92 -4.67 21.64
C GLY A 892 -4.59 -4.15 22.21
N GLY A 893 -3.74 -3.49 21.41
CA GLY A 893 -2.58 -2.73 21.88
C GLY A 893 -2.76 -1.23 21.83
N HIS A 894 -1.81 -0.46 22.34
CA HIS A 894 -1.85 1.01 22.27
C HIS A 894 -1.65 1.46 20.82
N VAL A 895 -2.66 2.13 20.25
CA VAL A 895 -2.63 2.60 18.87
C VAL A 895 -2.06 4.02 18.75
N TRP A 896 -1.96 4.73 19.89
CA TRP A 896 -1.26 6.00 20.01
C TRP A 896 -0.59 6.14 21.37
N PHE A 897 0.34 7.09 21.50
CA PHE A 897 1.17 7.32 22.69
C PHE A 897 0.80 8.68 23.32
N PRO A 898 0.00 8.72 24.41
CA PRO A 898 -0.45 9.96 25.02
C PRO A 898 0.69 10.79 25.62
N THR A 899 0.59 12.11 25.44
CA THR A 899 1.30 13.15 26.20
C THR A 899 0.28 14.20 26.61
N TYR A 900 0.62 15.03 27.61
CA TYR A 900 -0.26 16.11 28.10
C TYR A 900 -0.87 16.94 26.96
N GLU A 901 -0.07 17.42 26.01
CA GLU A 901 -0.52 18.28 24.92
C GLU A 901 -1.43 17.56 23.96
N ARG A 902 -1.14 16.28 23.68
CA ARG A 902 -1.94 15.48 22.76
C ARG A 902 -3.31 15.22 23.37
N LEU A 903 -3.38 14.81 24.64
CA LEU A 903 -4.67 14.61 25.32
C LEU A 903 -5.43 15.93 25.48
N ARG A 904 -4.74 17.01 25.85
CA ARG A 904 -5.33 18.35 25.96
C ARG A 904 -5.94 18.79 24.63
N SER A 905 -5.20 18.64 23.53
CA SER A 905 -5.68 18.99 22.19
C SER A 905 -6.91 18.15 21.82
N LEU A 906 -6.92 16.85 22.13
CA LEU A 906 -8.09 15.99 21.85
C LEU A 906 -9.32 16.39 22.68
N ILE A 907 -9.13 16.77 23.94
CA ILE A 907 -10.23 17.27 24.79
C ILE A 907 -10.75 18.60 24.22
N GLU A 908 -9.87 19.58 23.97
CA GLU A 908 -10.21 20.91 23.46
C GLU A 908 -10.89 20.88 22.08
N LEU A 909 -10.51 19.94 21.20
CA LEU A 909 -11.12 19.74 19.88
C LEU A 909 -12.45 18.97 19.93
N SER A 910 -12.82 18.45 21.09
CA SER A 910 -14.06 17.68 21.28
C SER A 910 -15.06 18.47 22.12
N PRO A 911 -16.32 18.00 22.23
CA PRO A 911 -17.28 18.62 23.12
C PRO A 911 -16.89 18.60 24.61
N LEU A 912 -15.91 17.76 25.01
CA LEU A 912 -15.34 17.81 26.37
C LEU A 912 -14.53 19.09 26.63
N GLY A 913 -14.15 19.85 25.59
CA GLY A 913 -13.50 21.15 25.73
C GLY A 913 -14.39 22.22 26.38
N HIS A 914 -15.71 21.96 26.47
CA HIS A 914 -16.65 22.78 27.25
C HIS A 914 -16.66 22.42 28.73
N CYS A 915 -16.02 21.34 29.14
CA CYS A 915 -15.90 21.01 30.55
C CYS A 915 -14.78 21.84 31.19
N LYS A 916 -14.98 22.27 32.44
CA LYS A 916 -13.87 22.74 33.27
C LYS A 916 -12.90 21.60 33.53
N ALA A 917 -11.65 21.74 33.08
CA ALA A 917 -10.60 20.75 33.28
C ALA A 917 -9.69 21.10 34.46
N ASP A 918 -9.45 20.14 35.35
CA ASP A 918 -8.41 20.19 36.38
C ASP A 918 -7.39 19.07 36.13
N TRP A 919 -6.22 19.47 35.65
CA TRP A 919 -5.11 18.57 35.36
C TRP A 919 -4.34 18.29 36.64
N LEU A 920 -4.28 17.02 37.04
CA LEU A 920 -3.77 16.61 38.35
C LEU A 920 -2.34 16.10 38.25
N HIS A 921 -2.10 15.04 37.47
CA HIS A 921 -0.79 14.41 37.28
C HIS A 921 -0.45 14.43 35.79
N TYR A 922 0.72 14.93 35.38
CA TYR A 922 1.22 14.90 34.00
C TYR A 922 2.65 15.46 33.92
N TYR A 923 3.35 15.25 32.81
CA TYR A 923 4.53 16.05 32.47
C TYR A 923 4.15 17.20 31.55
N ASP A 924 4.48 18.43 31.93
CA ASP A 924 4.18 19.62 31.13
C ASP A 924 5.05 19.70 29.86
N THR A 925 4.79 20.71 29.00
CA THR A 925 5.49 20.91 27.71
C THR A 925 7.00 21.05 27.81
N THR A 926 7.51 21.39 28.99
CA THR A 926 8.95 21.52 29.26
C THR A 926 9.58 20.21 29.73
N GLY A 927 8.75 19.20 30.06
CA GLY A 927 9.16 17.91 30.60
C GLY A 927 9.17 17.86 32.12
N GLU A 928 8.71 18.91 32.80
CA GLU A 928 8.64 18.96 34.25
C GLU A 928 7.39 18.23 34.78
N ALA A 929 7.58 17.49 35.87
CA ALA A 929 6.52 16.70 36.49
C ALA A 929 5.57 17.58 37.31
N VAL A 930 4.27 17.55 36.97
CA VAL A 930 3.19 18.18 37.74
C VAL A 930 2.45 17.10 38.51
N ILE A 931 2.37 17.25 39.84
CA ILE A 931 1.67 16.31 40.73
C ILE A 931 0.81 17.12 41.71
N LYS A 932 -0.51 17.04 41.55
CA LYS A 932 -1.49 17.53 42.51
C LYS A 932 -2.10 16.38 43.33
N GLU A 933 -2.72 16.70 44.45
CA GLU A 933 -3.48 15.73 45.23
C GLU A 933 -4.69 15.22 44.42
N ILE A 934 -4.91 13.90 44.42
CA ILE A 934 -6.06 13.27 43.75
C ILE A 934 -7.08 12.87 44.81
N ASP A 935 -8.30 13.37 44.67
CA ASP A 935 -9.44 12.87 45.44
C ASP A 935 -9.90 11.52 44.88
N TYR A 936 -9.42 10.42 45.48
CA TYR A 936 -9.76 9.06 45.07
C TYR A 936 -11.20 8.63 45.43
N SER A 937 -11.92 9.41 46.26
CA SER A 937 -13.33 9.12 46.55
C SER A 937 -14.24 9.31 45.32
N LYS A 938 -13.79 10.13 44.36
CA LYS A 938 -14.47 10.39 43.09
C LYS A 938 -14.19 9.33 42.01
N GLY A 939 -13.11 8.56 42.16
CA GLY A 939 -12.70 7.53 41.19
C GLY A 939 -11.27 7.04 41.44
N TYR A 940 -11.10 5.74 41.70
CA TYR A 940 -9.79 5.16 41.99
C TYR A 940 -8.91 5.09 40.73
N VAL A 941 -7.64 5.49 40.79
CA VAL A 941 -6.66 5.34 39.69
C VAL A 941 -5.41 4.62 40.20
N MET A 942 -5.12 3.44 39.66
CA MET A 942 -4.01 2.61 40.12
C MET A 942 -2.65 3.20 39.74
N ARG A 943 -2.49 3.71 38.52
CA ARG A 943 -1.19 4.12 37.95
C ARG A 943 -0.79 5.54 38.32
N THR A 944 -0.77 5.79 39.63
CA THR A 944 -0.37 7.07 40.23
C THR A 944 0.73 6.82 41.26
N PRO A 945 1.59 7.81 41.57
CA PRO A 945 2.60 7.68 42.62
C PRO A 945 2.04 7.31 44.00
N ASP A 946 0.75 7.50 44.26
CA ASP A 946 0.13 7.10 45.52
C ASP A 946 -0.11 5.60 45.64
N HIS A 947 -0.19 4.88 44.51
CA HIS A 947 -0.60 3.48 44.45
C HIS A 947 0.34 2.58 43.63
N ASP A 948 1.21 3.16 42.80
CA ASP A 948 2.14 2.45 41.93
C ASP A 948 3.59 2.60 42.38
N ARG A 949 4.17 1.50 42.87
CA ARG A 949 5.54 1.45 43.40
C ARG A 949 6.61 1.88 42.39
N ARG A 950 6.32 1.82 41.08
CA ARG A 950 7.30 2.15 40.02
C ARG A 950 7.66 3.64 39.98
N VAL A 951 6.80 4.49 40.52
CA VAL A 951 6.94 5.95 40.49
C VAL A 951 6.75 6.59 41.87
N GLN A 952 6.87 5.80 42.94
CA GLN A 952 6.85 6.28 44.32
C GLN A 952 8.18 6.95 44.70
N GLU A 953 9.30 6.43 44.21
CA GLU A 953 10.64 6.91 44.54
C GLU A 953 11.53 6.87 43.27
N PRO A 954 11.87 8.03 42.67
CA PRO A 954 11.36 9.36 43.03
C PRO A 954 9.87 9.49 42.70
N ARG A 955 9.14 10.24 43.54
CA ARG A 955 7.71 10.50 43.36
C ARG A 955 7.45 11.28 42.07
N ARG A 956 6.77 10.68 41.09
CA ARG A 956 6.51 11.30 39.78
C ARG A 956 5.25 10.76 39.08
N PRO A 957 4.70 11.45 38.07
CA PRO A 957 3.59 10.93 37.27
C PRO A 957 4.01 9.67 36.50
N LEU A 958 3.11 8.68 36.48
CA LEU A 958 3.13 7.56 35.53
C LEU A 958 2.04 7.71 34.45
N SER A 959 0.92 8.32 34.84
CA SER A 959 -0.23 8.57 33.99
C SER A 959 -0.58 10.06 33.98
N ILE A 960 -1.12 10.52 32.86
CA ILE A 960 -1.83 11.78 32.73
C ILE A 960 -3.18 11.59 33.42
N VAL A 961 -3.48 12.37 34.45
CA VAL A 961 -4.77 12.34 35.16
C VAL A 961 -5.43 13.70 35.06
N VAL A 962 -6.65 13.73 34.53
CA VAL A 962 -7.47 14.93 34.40
C VAL A 962 -8.89 14.69 34.84
N ASP A 963 -9.41 15.63 35.63
CA ASP A 963 -10.80 15.70 36.03
C ASP A 963 -11.50 16.75 35.18
N LEU A 964 -12.60 16.36 34.53
CA LEU A 964 -13.45 17.26 33.76
C LEU A 964 -14.81 17.38 34.43
N TYR A 965 -15.29 18.60 34.57
CA TYR A 965 -16.59 18.92 35.13
C TYR A 965 -17.45 19.50 34.02
N LYS A 966 -18.55 18.82 33.67
CA LYS A 966 -19.48 19.31 32.67
C LYS A 966 -20.22 20.53 33.22
N ASP A 967 -20.18 21.63 32.48
CA ASP A 967 -20.88 22.87 32.81
C ASP A 967 -22.40 22.69 32.91
#